data_AF-M3UM03-F1
#
_entry.id   AF-M3UM03-F1
#
_cell.length_a   1.000
_cell.length_b   1.000
_cell.length_c   1.000
_cell.angle_alpha   90.00
_cell.angle_beta   90.00
_cell.angle_gamma   90.00
#
_symmetry.space_group_name_H-M   'P 1'
#
loop_
_entity.id
_entity.type
_entity.pdbx_description
1 polymer ?
#
loop_
_entity_poly.entity_id
_entity_poly.type
_entity_poly.pdbx_seq_one_letter_code
_entity_poly.pdbx_strand_id
1 'polypeptide(L)'
;MDVLQAALAGEPLPQEPLSTAEGQMDLRAASKRLKLSEFVQDSESGVWSAGHQTHFGYSDGDATEQKIGRIVANADNVDVFSQELIEQIDDWPSEYHFSPRRANLMRWLDGLDSTARVLELGCGCGAITKALAEAGCQIDAVEGSPRRASIAAQRVRNHEGVKVFHSNFQDIEFEPLYDIVTLIGVLEYSPVYLNAEDPFVAGLKMAAGALKPGGLLVFAIENKVGLKYLAGLSEDHCAIPYYGVEDRYGVHEATTFGKRQLRKRLQKAGFRYIDFSYPYPDYKMPEVILSERAVVHEDFNASDLIGSLENRDYFGVGQPQFSLPLAWKTLGAEGLLGELANSFLICARLDDGERFVRSNLLAQKFTDNRAPAYNCVTEFVEQEASGISVVKKKMMPAAKENSHRSVIRQVMTHEQYVSGSNLGAQIKQAFFKGQRPRAFRLLKCWLQTLRDNAVDNFLPPDWLDAIPANLILDEHGRCHLIDREWHYSQPLPLELVVFRSLVVIAIDLAEALPAANVESRVLELCQQLDIEYSEKWMTKAGQLNAQTGLVQFEGGRWRADRYRYQDSDGESDINFNYSQWMRERNVTSLKALQERVDSWGTPLSFVLVIIDDADFEGEVLQSLRSQSKQLYPPAQVYVLSSRPAPHGIDEGIQWLSASDHWSVMLAEAIAQMDGDWIQLLHAGDQLDPFALLLLADRIRADSNIVVYYGDEDQLCNDIYQGPLFKPDFNLDMMRSYPYVGRSLAFERRRTLEIGGLNATFGELAPHDLVFRSAEAFGLGSIGHLDEVIVHAGISFGTWLANPDVGGRCAALVTAHLDRLQVAHETHQGTLPFFNRILYLSDSRPLVSIIIPSKDQLSMLQRCVESLLEKTLYQRYEILIVDNNSESLDARTWLQGLEALGSDQVRVLRYPHAFNYSAINNLAAREARGEYLLLLNNDTAVIQPEWLDNLLNHALRPEVGIVGAKLLYPDGRLQHGGVVLGLDGPADHPFIGEPGDASGYMHRLMVDQNYSAVTAACLLIRKSVYDGVGGRLSYGMDTLFIAAA
;
A
#
# COMPACT_ATOMS: atom_id res chain seq x y z
N MET A 1 -47.60 15.26 -13.83
CA MET A 1 -47.80 15.84 -15.17
C MET A 1 -47.35 17.29 -15.22
N ASP A 2 -47.76 18.14 -14.27
CA ASP A 2 -47.33 19.56 -14.24
C ASP A 2 -45.82 19.75 -14.01
N VAL A 3 -45.19 18.88 -13.21
CA VAL A 3 -43.72 18.85 -13.01
C VAL A 3 -42.97 18.49 -14.30
N LEU A 4 -43.57 17.64 -15.15
CA LEU A 4 -43.00 17.23 -16.43
C LEU A 4 -43.12 18.34 -17.49
N GLN A 5 -44.16 19.18 -17.41
CA GLN A 5 -44.34 20.34 -18.29
C GLN A 5 -43.40 21.50 -17.94
N ALA A 6 -43.08 21.71 -16.65
CA ALA A 6 -42.13 22.74 -16.22
C ALA A 6 -40.68 22.40 -16.65
N ALA A 7 -40.27 21.13 -16.53
CA ALA A 7 -38.95 20.68 -16.95
C ALA A 7 -38.71 20.80 -18.48
N LEU A 8 -39.75 20.65 -19.30
CA LEU A 8 -39.67 20.80 -20.75
C LEU A 8 -39.68 22.27 -21.22
N ALA A 9 -40.07 23.22 -20.36
CA ALA A 9 -40.14 24.65 -20.67
C ALA A 9 -38.89 25.45 -20.27
N GLY A 10 -37.92 24.84 -19.59
CA GLY A 10 -36.69 25.49 -19.16
C GLY A 10 -36.86 26.48 -17.99
N GLU A 11 -37.98 26.40 -17.26
CA GLU A 11 -38.19 27.21 -16.06
C GLU A 11 -37.68 26.48 -14.80
N PRO A 12 -37.15 27.20 -13.78
CA PRO A 12 -36.68 26.59 -12.54
C PRO A 12 -37.83 25.88 -11.82
N LEU A 13 -37.62 24.61 -11.48
CA LEU A 13 -38.59 23.85 -10.68
C LEU A 13 -38.72 24.49 -9.28
N PRO A 14 -39.95 24.64 -8.75
CA PRO A 14 -40.14 25.14 -7.39
C PRO A 14 -39.59 24.13 -6.38
N GLN A 15 -38.71 24.60 -5.49
CA GLN A 15 -38.16 23.80 -4.40
C GLN A 15 -39.28 23.36 -3.45
N GLU A 16 -39.41 22.05 -3.22
CA GLU A 16 -40.27 21.53 -2.16
C GLU A 16 -39.75 21.95 -0.77
N PRO A 17 -40.64 22.31 0.17
CA PRO A 17 -40.22 22.61 1.53
C PRO A 17 -39.82 21.32 2.25
N LEU A 18 -38.55 21.25 2.62
CA LEU A 18 -37.97 20.18 3.44
C LEU A 18 -38.75 19.99 4.76
N SER A 19 -39.10 18.74 5.04
CA SER A 19 -39.65 18.31 6.33
C SER A 19 -38.66 18.61 7.46
N THR A 20 -39.14 19.32 8.47
CA THR A 20 -38.44 19.62 9.71
C THR A 20 -38.21 18.34 10.53
N ALA A 21 -36.98 17.81 10.50
CA ALA A 21 -36.43 17.02 11.60
C ALA A 21 -35.55 17.95 12.45
N GLU A 22 -35.80 17.95 13.76
CA GLU A 22 -35.37 18.95 14.72
C GLU A 22 -33.84 19.00 14.91
N GLY A 23 -33.30 20.21 14.69
CA GLY A 23 -31.89 20.56 14.90
C GLY A 23 -31.57 21.95 14.38
N GLN A 24 -32.50 22.91 14.48
CA GLN A 24 -32.27 24.29 14.06
C GLN A 24 -31.34 24.99 15.05
N MET A 25 -30.05 25.10 14.71
CA MET A 25 -29.21 26.20 15.20
C MET A 25 -29.57 27.44 14.39
N ASP A 26 -30.29 28.35 15.03
CA ASP A 26 -30.64 29.67 14.51
C ASP A 26 -29.35 30.55 14.37
N LEU A 27 -28.72 30.55 13.19
CA LEU A 27 -27.51 31.33 12.89
C LEU A 27 -27.81 32.72 12.29
N ARG A 28 -28.99 33.30 12.57
CA ARG A 28 -29.34 34.68 12.15
C ARG A 28 -28.95 35.77 13.16
N ALA A 29 -28.06 35.48 14.11
CA ALA A 29 -27.31 36.52 14.80
C ALA A 29 -26.02 36.77 14.02
N ALA A 30 -25.83 37.97 13.47
CA ALA A 30 -24.50 38.41 13.06
C ALA A 30 -23.60 38.42 14.30
N SER A 31 -22.89 37.31 14.54
CA SER A 31 -21.88 37.23 15.58
C SER A 31 -20.90 38.37 15.34
N LYS A 32 -20.69 39.18 16.39
CA LYS A 32 -19.71 40.26 16.37
C LYS A 32 -18.36 39.64 16.02
N ARG A 33 -17.77 40.04 14.88
CA ARG A 33 -16.40 39.64 14.54
C ARG A 33 -15.45 40.16 15.61
N LEU A 34 -14.46 39.34 15.96
CA LEU A 34 -13.49 39.63 17.01
C LEU A 34 -12.19 40.10 16.39
N LYS A 35 -11.60 41.16 16.94
CA LYS A 35 -10.24 41.55 16.58
C LYS A 35 -9.24 40.54 17.14
N LEU A 36 -8.14 40.29 16.44
CA LEU A 36 -7.08 39.39 16.95
C LEU A 36 -6.51 39.87 18.30
N SER A 37 -6.59 41.16 18.61
CA SER A 37 -6.23 41.71 19.93
C SER A 37 -7.15 41.29 21.08
N GLU A 38 -8.35 40.78 20.79
CA GLU A 38 -9.32 40.29 21.78
C GLU A 38 -9.06 38.82 22.18
N PHE A 39 -8.17 38.12 21.47
CA PHE A 39 -7.80 36.73 21.78
C PHE A 39 -6.78 36.70 22.91
N VAL A 40 -6.87 35.67 23.77
CA VAL A 40 -5.95 35.45 24.89
C VAL A 40 -5.15 34.18 24.65
N GLN A 41 -3.84 34.24 24.91
CA GLN A 41 -2.98 33.08 24.81
C GLN A 41 -3.23 32.11 25.97
N ASP A 42 -3.49 30.86 25.64
CA ASP A 42 -3.46 29.76 26.58
C ASP A 42 -2.00 29.39 26.90
N SER A 43 -1.66 29.36 28.18
CA SER A 43 -0.27 29.16 28.63
C SER A 43 0.24 27.74 28.42
N GLU A 44 -0.65 26.75 28.30
CA GLU A 44 -0.28 25.34 28.14
C GLU A 44 -0.06 24.97 26.67
N SER A 45 -0.99 25.35 25.80
CA SER A 45 -0.94 25.06 24.36
C SER A 45 -0.18 26.12 23.54
N GLY A 46 -0.02 27.34 24.06
CA GLY A 46 0.55 28.47 23.33
C GLY A 46 -0.41 29.08 22.28
N VAL A 47 -1.63 28.56 22.17
CA VAL A 47 -2.65 28.97 21.19
C VAL A 47 -3.45 30.17 21.71
N TRP A 48 -3.74 31.12 20.82
CA TRP A 48 -4.58 32.28 21.12
C TRP A 48 -6.05 31.95 20.81
N SER A 49 -6.94 32.09 21.78
CA SER A 49 -8.38 31.76 21.62
C SER A 49 -9.30 32.76 22.33
N ALA A 50 -10.60 32.74 22.01
CA ALA A 50 -11.64 33.59 22.61
C ALA A 50 -12.71 32.80 23.40
N GLY A 51 -12.45 31.53 23.73
CA GLY A 51 -13.26 30.69 24.64
C GLY A 51 -14.62 30.19 24.13
N HIS A 52 -15.26 30.80 23.14
CA HIS A 52 -16.54 30.36 22.55
C HIS A 52 -16.43 30.27 21.03
N GLN A 53 -16.16 29.08 20.50
CA GLN A 53 -16.15 28.84 19.05
C GLN A 53 -16.75 27.48 18.72
N THR A 54 -17.53 27.45 17.65
CA THR A 54 -18.12 26.25 17.07
C THR A 54 -17.05 25.39 16.42
N HIS A 55 -17.07 24.08 16.72
CA HIS A 55 -16.14 23.10 16.17
C HIS A 55 -16.17 23.09 14.62
N PHE A 56 -15.00 23.17 13.99
CA PHE A 56 -14.82 22.93 12.56
C PHE A 56 -14.76 21.41 12.29
N GLY A 57 -15.53 20.93 11.31
CA GLY A 57 -15.77 19.49 11.08
C GLY A 57 -14.74 18.74 10.22
N TYR A 58 -13.60 19.36 9.87
CA TYR A 58 -12.56 18.70 9.07
C TYR A 58 -11.47 18.10 9.98
N SER A 59 -11.14 16.82 9.76
CA SER A 59 -10.11 16.07 10.49
C SER A 59 -9.39 15.12 9.54
N ASP A 60 -8.08 14.91 9.74
CA ASP A 60 -7.29 13.87 9.03
C ASP A 60 -7.47 12.49 9.69
N GLY A 61 -8.46 12.37 10.58
CA GLY A 61 -8.64 11.26 11.52
C GLY A 61 -8.00 11.56 12.88
N ASP A 62 -8.73 11.25 13.95
CA ASP A 62 -8.29 11.52 15.32
C ASP A 62 -6.94 10.87 15.66
N ALA A 63 -6.72 9.63 15.20
CA ALA A 63 -5.49 8.89 15.44
C ALA A 63 -4.28 9.50 14.71
N THR A 64 -4.48 9.93 13.46
CA THR A 64 -3.48 10.57 12.60
C THR A 64 -2.98 11.88 13.20
N GLU A 65 -3.90 12.76 13.59
CA GLU A 65 -3.54 14.06 14.17
C GLU A 65 -2.86 13.89 15.55
N GLN A 66 -3.25 12.89 16.34
CA GLN A 66 -2.54 12.56 17.58
C GLN A 66 -1.13 12.04 17.35
N LYS A 67 -0.91 11.26 16.29
CA LYS A 67 0.41 10.77 15.90
C LYS A 67 1.31 11.94 15.52
N ILE A 68 0.85 12.81 14.61
CA ILE A 68 1.58 14.01 14.18
C ILE A 68 1.89 14.90 15.38
N GLY A 69 0.91 15.16 16.25
CA GLY A 69 1.11 15.99 17.44
C GLY A 69 2.14 15.41 18.41
N ARG A 70 2.10 14.10 18.67
CA ARG A 70 3.11 13.41 19.52
C ARG A 70 4.51 13.53 18.93
N ILE A 71 4.66 13.36 17.62
CA ILE A 71 5.96 13.48 16.93
C ILE A 71 6.50 14.90 17.06
N VAL A 72 5.69 15.93 16.76
CA VAL A 72 6.12 17.34 16.85
C VAL A 72 6.46 17.75 18.28
N ALA A 73 5.70 17.27 19.27
CA ALA A 73 5.93 17.56 20.68
C ALA A 73 7.23 16.95 21.21
N ASN A 74 7.55 15.73 20.78
CA ASN A 74 8.74 15.01 21.24
C ASN A 74 10.01 15.38 20.45
N ALA A 75 9.87 16.01 19.28
CA ALA A 75 11.00 16.34 18.45
C ALA A 75 11.82 17.49 19.04
N ASP A 76 13.14 17.32 19.17
CA ASP A 76 14.05 18.39 19.56
C ASP A 76 14.18 19.44 18.45
N ASN A 77 14.29 18.97 17.21
CA ASN A 77 14.37 19.82 16.02
C ASN A 77 13.07 19.77 15.21
N VAL A 78 12.43 20.93 15.03
CA VAL A 78 11.19 21.09 14.24
C VAL A 78 11.37 22.01 13.04
N ASP A 79 12.60 22.13 12.55
CA ASP A 79 12.92 22.88 11.33
C ASP A 79 12.38 22.20 10.07
N VAL A 80 12.21 22.97 8.99
CA VAL A 80 11.67 22.47 7.70
C VAL A 80 12.48 21.26 7.18
N PHE A 81 13.80 21.25 7.41
CA PHE A 81 14.69 20.16 7.03
C PHE A 81 15.10 19.28 8.22
N SER A 82 14.28 19.20 9.28
CA SER A 82 14.56 18.37 10.45
C SER A 82 14.61 16.89 10.09
N GLN A 83 15.80 16.28 10.18
CA GLN A 83 15.97 14.86 9.95
C GLN A 83 15.13 14.00 10.91
N GLU A 84 14.89 14.49 12.13
CA GLU A 84 14.05 13.82 13.11
C GLU A 84 12.59 13.71 12.62
N LEU A 85 12.01 14.79 12.11
CA LEU A 85 10.65 14.75 11.53
C LEU A 85 10.61 13.96 10.21
N ILE A 86 11.64 14.15 9.40
CA ILE A 86 12.15 13.23 8.37
C ILE A 86 11.81 11.76 8.56
N GLU A 87 12.53 11.20 9.52
CA GLU A 87 12.56 9.79 9.83
C GLU A 87 11.22 9.27 10.36
N GLN A 88 10.27 10.15 10.68
CA GLN A 88 8.92 9.80 11.15
C GLN A 88 7.86 9.74 10.03
N ILE A 89 8.20 10.04 8.77
CA ILE A 89 7.24 9.90 7.67
C ILE A 89 6.91 8.42 7.42
N ASP A 90 5.71 7.94 7.67
CA ASP A 90 5.32 6.54 7.34
C ASP A 90 3.83 6.40 7.02
N ASP A 91 3.21 7.49 6.60
CA ASP A 91 1.99 7.52 5.81
C ASP A 91 1.91 8.83 5.00
N TRP A 92 0.88 8.95 4.15
CA TRP A 92 0.61 10.20 3.42
C TRP A 92 0.44 11.42 4.35
N PRO A 93 -0.35 11.37 5.44
CA PRO A 93 -0.48 12.50 6.36
C PRO A 93 0.85 12.98 6.96
N SER A 94 1.71 12.06 7.41
CA SER A 94 3.04 12.40 7.92
C SER A 94 3.95 12.94 6.82
N GLU A 95 3.88 12.43 5.57
CA GLU A 95 4.60 13.02 4.43
C GLU A 95 4.13 14.47 4.21
N TYR A 96 2.81 14.68 4.13
CA TYR A 96 2.17 15.98 3.92
C TYR A 96 2.54 17.01 4.97
N HIS A 97 2.87 16.58 6.19
CA HIS A 97 3.24 17.49 7.28
C HIS A 97 4.75 17.62 7.51
N PHE A 98 5.55 16.59 7.29
CA PHE A 98 6.98 16.60 7.63
C PHE A 98 7.91 16.77 6.43
N SER A 99 7.43 16.55 5.20
CA SER A 99 8.23 16.78 3.99
C SER A 99 8.60 18.27 3.85
N PRO A 100 9.86 18.59 3.45
CA PRO A 100 10.27 19.97 3.22
C PRO A 100 9.67 20.59 1.94
N ARG A 101 9.04 19.77 1.10
CA ARG A 101 8.58 20.16 -0.25
C ARG A 101 7.50 21.23 -0.24
N ARG A 102 6.60 21.20 0.74
CA ARG A 102 5.55 22.23 0.86
C ARG A 102 6.09 23.63 1.01
N ALA A 103 7.23 23.77 1.69
CA ALA A 103 7.90 25.05 1.87
C ALA A 103 8.40 25.63 0.53
N ASN A 104 8.54 24.84 -0.54
CA ASN A 104 8.96 25.32 -1.85
C ASN A 104 7.94 26.31 -2.46
N LEU A 105 6.65 26.22 -2.11
CA LEU A 105 5.66 27.23 -2.54
C LEU A 105 6.06 28.64 -2.08
N MET A 106 6.61 28.77 -0.87
CA MET A 106 7.02 30.07 -0.32
C MET A 106 8.35 30.54 -0.92
N ARG A 107 9.23 29.62 -1.33
CA ARG A 107 10.52 29.94 -2.00
C ARG A 107 10.35 30.53 -3.40
N TRP A 108 9.15 30.42 -3.97
CA TRP A 108 8.78 31.06 -5.22
C TRP A 108 8.66 32.59 -5.09
N LEU A 109 8.32 33.07 -3.89
CA LEU A 109 8.11 34.48 -3.61
C LEU A 109 9.44 35.16 -3.24
N ASP A 110 9.59 36.42 -3.64
CA ASP A 110 10.69 37.27 -3.16
C ASP A 110 10.25 38.08 -1.93
N GLY A 111 11.20 38.63 -1.18
CA GLY A 111 10.93 39.60 -0.10
C GLY A 111 10.26 39.04 1.16
N LEU A 112 10.23 37.72 1.33
CA LEU A 112 9.87 37.09 2.60
C LEU A 112 11.02 37.25 3.59
N ASP A 113 10.92 38.26 4.44
CA ASP A 113 11.91 38.58 5.48
C ASP A 113 11.25 39.18 6.73
N SER A 114 12.04 39.66 7.69
CA SER A 114 11.56 40.24 8.95
C SER A 114 10.76 41.54 8.81
N THR A 115 10.69 42.12 7.62
CA THR A 115 9.85 43.27 7.32
C THR A 115 8.45 42.88 6.84
N ALA A 116 8.23 41.62 6.45
CA ALA A 116 6.96 41.13 5.96
C ALA A 116 6.04 40.70 7.13
N ARG A 117 4.83 41.27 7.16
CA ARG A 117 3.74 40.81 8.03
C ARG A 117 2.77 39.93 7.25
N VAL A 118 2.64 38.67 7.66
CA VAL A 118 1.89 37.63 6.96
C VAL A 118 0.70 37.19 7.81
N LEU A 119 -0.47 37.10 7.18
CA LEU A 119 -1.64 36.39 7.72
C LEU A 119 -1.77 35.06 7.00
N GLU A 120 -1.66 33.96 7.73
CA GLU A 120 -1.89 32.62 7.18
C GLU A 120 -3.26 32.12 7.62
N LEU A 121 -4.19 31.99 6.68
CA LEU A 121 -5.53 31.47 6.93
C LEU A 121 -5.56 29.98 6.61
N GLY A 122 -5.93 29.15 7.58
CA GLY A 122 -5.93 27.68 7.49
C GLY A 122 -4.52 27.09 7.54
N CYS A 123 -3.78 27.35 8.62
CA CYS A 123 -2.38 26.93 8.72
C CYS A 123 -2.17 25.42 8.96
N GLY A 124 -3.24 24.67 9.25
CA GLY A 124 -3.18 23.26 9.58
C GLY A 124 -2.22 23.00 10.75
N CYS A 125 -1.38 21.96 10.64
CA CYS A 125 -0.34 21.64 11.62
C CYS A 125 0.95 22.48 11.47
N GLY A 126 0.90 23.62 10.77
CA GLY A 126 1.97 24.63 10.75
C GLY A 126 3.15 24.37 9.81
N ALA A 127 2.98 23.56 8.75
CA ALA A 127 4.08 23.26 7.82
C ALA A 127 4.55 24.49 7.03
N ILE A 128 3.61 25.26 6.48
CA ILE A 128 3.90 26.51 5.77
C ILE A 128 4.26 27.61 6.77
N THR A 129 3.55 27.70 7.91
CA THR A 129 3.88 28.61 9.01
C THR A 129 5.34 28.53 9.42
N LYS A 130 5.87 27.31 9.56
CA LYS A 130 7.26 27.10 9.91
C LYS A 130 8.23 27.62 8.83
N ALA A 131 7.91 27.43 7.55
CA ALA A 131 8.70 27.95 6.45
C ALA A 131 8.74 29.48 6.42
N LEU A 132 7.60 30.14 6.63
CA LEU A 132 7.51 31.60 6.76
C LEU A 132 8.30 32.10 7.98
N ALA A 133 8.23 31.37 9.10
CA ALA A 133 8.94 31.72 10.32
C ALA A 133 10.46 31.63 10.15
N GLU A 134 10.96 30.59 9.46
CA GLU A 134 12.38 30.45 9.11
C GLU A 134 12.86 31.51 8.11
N ALA A 135 11.97 32.03 7.25
CA ALA A 135 12.25 33.21 6.44
C ALA A 135 12.33 34.51 7.27
N GLY A 136 11.91 34.47 8.54
CA GLY A 136 11.97 35.58 9.48
C GLY A 136 10.72 36.46 9.53
N CYS A 137 9.63 36.07 8.85
CA CYS A 137 8.39 36.86 8.76
C CYS A 137 7.69 37.03 10.12
N GLN A 138 6.93 38.11 10.28
CA GLN A 138 5.96 38.26 11.38
C GLN A 138 4.64 37.63 10.97
N ILE A 139 4.16 36.61 11.71
CA ILE A 139 3.06 35.76 11.25
C ILE A 139 1.94 35.72 12.28
N ASP A 140 0.72 36.01 11.82
CA ASP A 140 -0.51 35.61 12.52
C ASP A 140 -1.11 34.44 11.73
N ALA A 141 -1.09 33.24 12.30
CA ALA A 141 -1.60 32.02 11.69
C ALA A 141 -2.95 31.64 12.31
N VAL A 142 -3.96 31.36 11.50
CA VAL A 142 -5.33 31.06 11.93
C VAL A 142 -5.71 29.65 11.52
N GLU A 143 -6.23 28.86 12.45
CA GLU A 143 -6.68 27.49 12.20
C GLU A 143 -8.03 27.22 12.90
N GLY A 144 -8.95 26.57 12.18
CA GLY A 144 -10.30 26.27 12.67
C GLY A 144 -10.35 25.04 13.59
N SER A 145 -9.38 24.12 13.47
CA SER A 145 -9.25 22.97 14.37
C SER A 145 -8.38 23.31 15.59
N PRO A 146 -8.89 23.13 16.83
CA PRO A 146 -8.12 23.42 18.03
C PRO A 146 -6.89 22.51 18.16
N ARG A 147 -7.00 21.26 17.68
CA ARG A 147 -5.90 20.30 17.72
C ARG A 147 -4.79 20.71 16.75
N ARG A 148 -5.13 21.01 15.50
CA ARG A 148 -4.14 21.44 14.50
C ARG A 148 -3.47 22.75 14.90
N ALA A 149 -4.23 23.70 15.45
CA ALA A 149 -3.70 24.93 16.02
C ALA A 149 -2.66 24.67 17.13
N SER A 150 -2.94 23.72 18.04
CA SER A 150 -1.99 23.32 19.09
C SER A 150 -0.71 22.71 18.52
N ILE A 151 -0.82 21.83 17.52
CA ILE A 151 0.34 21.23 16.85
C ILE A 151 1.16 22.31 16.12
N ALA A 152 0.49 23.25 15.43
CA ALA A 152 1.15 24.36 14.77
C ALA A 152 1.92 25.22 15.77
N ALA A 153 1.31 25.58 16.91
CA ALA A 153 1.94 26.35 17.99
C ALA A 153 3.19 25.64 18.53
N GLN A 154 3.11 24.32 18.77
CA GLN A 154 4.26 23.50 19.18
C GLN A 154 5.37 23.47 18.13
N ARG A 155 5.02 23.46 16.84
CA ARG A 155 5.98 23.45 15.73
C ARG A 155 6.74 24.78 15.60
N VAL A 156 6.11 25.90 15.95
CA VAL A 156 6.72 27.24 15.92
C VAL A 156 7.19 27.74 17.27
N ARG A 157 7.24 26.89 18.30
CA ARG A 157 7.61 27.25 19.70
C ARG A 157 8.92 28.04 19.87
N ASN A 158 9.85 27.91 18.93
CA ASN A 158 11.15 28.61 18.94
C ASN A 158 11.14 29.95 18.19
N HIS A 159 9.97 30.43 17.75
CA HIS A 159 9.83 31.62 16.91
C HIS A 159 8.90 32.65 17.56
N GLU A 160 9.48 33.66 18.21
CA GLU A 160 8.73 34.73 18.90
C GLU A 160 7.89 35.63 17.95
N GLY A 161 8.21 35.62 16.66
CA GLY A 161 7.50 36.38 15.62
C GLY A 161 6.19 35.75 15.14
N VAL A 162 5.78 34.61 15.70
CA VAL A 162 4.61 33.84 15.25
C VAL A 162 3.55 33.77 16.34
N LYS A 163 2.30 34.01 15.97
CA LYS A 163 1.12 33.75 16.80
C LYS A 163 0.18 32.81 16.09
N VAL A 164 -0.27 31.77 16.80
CA VAL A 164 -1.24 30.79 16.28
C VAL A 164 -2.58 31.01 16.99
N PHE A 165 -3.61 31.29 16.20
CA PHE A 165 -4.97 31.57 16.64
C PHE A 165 -5.89 30.41 16.29
N HIS A 166 -6.69 29.98 17.25
CA HIS A 166 -7.80 29.07 17.01
C HIS A 166 -9.07 29.88 16.73
N SER A 167 -9.54 29.86 15.48
CA SER A 167 -10.76 30.55 15.02
C SER A 167 -11.18 30.18 13.60
N ASN A 168 -12.48 30.23 13.32
CA ASN A 168 -12.95 30.30 11.93
C ASN A 168 -12.67 31.71 11.41
N PHE A 169 -11.99 31.82 10.27
CA PHE A 169 -11.52 33.12 9.79
C PHE A 169 -12.67 34.11 9.44
N GLN A 170 -13.89 33.63 9.23
CA GLN A 170 -15.09 34.46 9.04
C GLN A 170 -15.52 35.24 10.29
N ASP A 171 -15.09 34.78 11.47
CA ASP A 171 -15.40 35.36 12.78
C ASP A 171 -14.37 36.41 13.20
N ILE A 172 -13.34 36.64 12.39
CA ILE A 172 -12.23 37.54 12.70
C ILE A 172 -12.38 38.88 11.97
N GLU A 173 -12.12 39.96 12.69
CA GLU A 173 -11.83 41.28 12.12
C GLU A 173 -10.29 41.43 12.01
N PHE A 174 -9.78 41.41 10.78
CA PHE A 174 -8.34 41.43 10.50
C PHE A 174 -7.75 42.83 10.67
N GLU A 175 -7.46 43.20 11.92
CA GLU A 175 -6.69 44.39 12.28
C GLU A 175 -5.48 44.01 13.15
N PRO A 176 -4.26 44.47 12.83
CA PRO A 176 -3.88 45.32 11.68
C PRO A 176 -3.88 44.57 10.34
N LEU A 177 -3.84 45.32 9.22
CA LEU A 177 -3.72 44.75 7.87
C LEU A 177 -2.32 44.16 7.59
N TYR A 178 -2.24 43.28 6.60
CA TYR A 178 -1.07 42.45 6.30
C TYR A 178 -0.43 42.77 4.96
N ASP A 179 0.89 42.57 4.85
CA ASP A 179 1.61 42.68 3.56
C ASP A 179 1.30 41.48 2.66
N ILE A 180 1.10 40.30 3.26
CA ILE A 180 0.79 39.06 2.56
C ILE A 180 -0.33 38.33 3.29
N VAL A 181 -1.29 37.79 2.55
CA VAL A 181 -2.31 36.86 3.06
C VAL A 181 -2.17 35.54 2.31
N THR A 182 -2.04 34.42 3.03
CA THR A 182 -1.92 33.09 2.42
C THR A 182 -3.15 32.21 2.68
N LEU A 183 -3.59 31.48 1.66
CA LEU A 183 -4.69 30.49 1.69
C LEU A 183 -4.27 29.23 0.92
N ILE A 184 -3.62 28.27 1.54
CA ILE A 184 -3.03 27.11 0.83
C ILE A 184 -3.84 25.86 1.13
N GLY A 185 -4.70 25.44 0.20
CA GLY A 185 -5.63 24.33 0.40
C GLY A 185 -6.74 24.66 1.42
N VAL A 186 -7.49 25.73 1.17
CA VAL A 186 -8.50 26.28 2.11
C VAL A 186 -9.73 26.80 1.38
N LEU A 187 -9.54 27.45 0.23
CA LEU A 187 -10.63 28.09 -0.51
C LEU A 187 -11.61 27.09 -1.13
N GLU A 188 -11.17 25.89 -1.46
CA GLU A 188 -12.01 24.79 -1.95
C GLU A 188 -13.11 24.41 -0.95
N TYR A 189 -12.84 24.56 0.36
CA TYR A 189 -13.79 24.27 1.44
C TYR A 189 -14.78 25.43 1.68
N SER A 190 -14.68 26.55 0.97
CA SER A 190 -15.57 27.71 1.16
C SER A 190 -17.08 27.34 1.20
N PRO A 191 -17.62 26.45 0.35
CA PRO A 191 -19.03 26.07 0.40
C PRO A 191 -19.46 25.33 1.68
N VAL A 192 -18.50 24.74 2.40
CA VAL A 192 -18.74 24.00 3.65
C VAL A 192 -19.03 24.96 4.81
N TYR A 193 -18.37 26.12 4.85
CA TYR A 193 -18.43 27.03 6.01
C TYR A 193 -18.98 28.44 5.71
N LEU A 194 -18.98 28.90 4.46
CA LEU A 194 -19.55 30.20 4.07
C LEU A 194 -20.95 30.05 3.49
N ASN A 195 -21.93 30.65 4.15
CA ASN A 195 -23.27 30.80 3.61
C ASN A 195 -23.37 32.07 2.76
N ALA A 196 -23.03 31.96 1.47
CA ALA A 196 -23.14 33.03 0.49
C ALA A 196 -23.56 32.47 -0.89
N GLU A 197 -24.08 33.33 -1.77
CA GLU A 197 -24.45 32.96 -3.16
C GLU A 197 -23.23 32.42 -3.95
N ASP A 198 -22.05 32.98 -3.69
CA ASP A 198 -20.77 32.52 -4.23
C ASP A 198 -19.76 32.44 -3.06
N PRO A 199 -19.74 31.32 -2.32
CA PRO A 199 -18.91 31.14 -1.13
C PRO A 199 -17.43 31.44 -1.39
N PHE A 200 -16.94 31.03 -2.57
CA PHE A 200 -15.56 31.25 -2.98
C PHE A 200 -15.22 32.75 -3.14
N VAL A 201 -16.08 33.52 -3.82
CA VAL A 201 -15.88 34.98 -3.96
C VAL A 201 -16.03 35.70 -2.62
N ALA A 202 -16.91 35.23 -1.74
CA ALA A 202 -17.02 35.77 -0.39
C ALA A 202 -15.71 35.57 0.40
N GLY A 203 -15.13 34.37 0.37
CA GLY A 203 -13.83 34.08 0.99
C GLY A 203 -12.71 34.96 0.44
N LEU A 204 -12.62 35.10 -0.89
CA LEU A 204 -11.65 35.99 -1.54
C LEU A 204 -11.79 37.46 -1.12
N LYS A 205 -13.02 37.96 -0.95
CA LYS A 205 -13.26 39.33 -0.46
C LYS A 205 -12.86 39.51 1.00
N MET A 206 -13.03 38.50 1.84
CA MET A 206 -12.54 38.54 3.22
C MET A 206 -11.01 38.62 3.25
N ALA A 207 -10.32 37.79 2.46
CA ALA A 207 -8.87 37.82 2.33
C ALA A 207 -8.37 39.17 1.77
N ALA A 208 -9.06 39.72 0.76
CA ALA A 208 -8.76 41.04 0.22
C ALA A 208 -8.88 42.15 1.28
N GLY A 209 -9.87 42.05 2.17
CA GLY A 209 -10.09 42.99 3.27
C GLY A 209 -8.99 42.97 4.34
N ALA A 210 -8.18 41.92 4.41
CA ALA A 210 -7.05 41.80 5.33
C ALA A 210 -5.74 42.39 4.76
N LEU A 211 -5.69 42.73 3.48
CA LEU A 211 -4.48 43.22 2.82
C LEU A 211 -4.28 44.73 3.02
N LYS A 212 -3.02 45.14 3.25
CA LYS A 212 -2.58 46.53 3.10
C LYS A 212 -2.76 46.99 1.64
N PRO A 213 -2.83 48.31 1.37
CA PRO A 213 -2.61 48.82 0.03
C PRO A 213 -1.28 48.28 -0.54
N GLY A 214 -1.35 47.63 -1.69
CA GLY A 214 -0.21 46.94 -2.29
C GLY A 214 0.24 45.64 -1.59
N GLY A 215 -0.62 45.02 -0.78
CA GLY A 215 -0.41 43.68 -0.27
C GLY A 215 -0.65 42.59 -1.34
N LEU A 216 -0.17 41.38 -1.06
CA LEU A 216 -0.26 40.22 -1.94
C LEU A 216 -1.14 39.12 -1.34
N LEU A 217 -2.14 38.66 -2.10
CA LEU A 217 -2.82 37.40 -1.83
C LEU A 217 -2.03 36.26 -2.49
N VAL A 218 -1.72 35.21 -1.73
CA VAL A 218 -1.10 33.98 -2.23
C VAL A 218 -1.98 32.80 -1.88
N PHE A 219 -2.40 32.03 -2.87
CA PHE A 219 -3.19 30.83 -2.59
C PHE A 219 -2.85 29.71 -3.56
N ALA A 220 -3.02 28.47 -3.12
CA ALA A 220 -2.81 27.31 -3.95
C ALA A 220 -4.01 26.36 -3.84
N ILE A 221 -4.38 25.78 -4.99
CA ILE A 221 -5.59 24.98 -5.15
C ILE A 221 -5.43 24.00 -6.32
N GLU A 222 -6.10 22.86 -6.22
CA GLU A 222 -6.26 21.86 -7.26
C GLU A 222 -6.93 22.44 -8.51
N ASN A 223 -6.53 21.93 -9.67
CA ASN A 223 -7.17 22.23 -10.94
C ASN A 223 -8.21 21.16 -11.25
N LYS A 224 -9.49 21.53 -11.29
CA LYS A 224 -10.62 20.66 -11.64
C LYS A 224 -10.41 19.81 -12.92
N VAL A 225 -9.61 20.30 -13.87
CA VAL A 225 -9.30 19.62 -15.14
C VAL A 225 -7.81 19.32 -15.32
N GLY A 226 -7.08 19.19 -14.20
CA GLY A 226 -5.68 18.76 -14.20
C GLY A 226 -5.48 17.44 -14.96
N LEU A 227 -4.33 17.30 -15.61
CA LEU A 227 -4.05 16.14 -16.46
C LEU A 227 -4.17 14.81 -15.71
N LYS A 228 -3.82 14.79 -14.42
CA LYS A 228 -3.94 13.58 -13.59
C LYS A 228 -5.38 13.10 -13.48
N TYR A 229 -6.34 14.02 -13.35
CA TYR A 229 -7.76 13.70 -13.27
C TYR A 229 -8.32 13.24 -14.63
N LEU A 230 -7.85 13.84 -15.73
CA LEU A 230 -8.18 13.38 -17.09
C LEU A 230 -7.57 12.01 -17.42
N ALA A 231 -6.45 11.68 -16.78
CA ALA A 231 -5.85 10.35 -16.84
C ALA A 231 -6.57 9.34 -15.94
N GLY A 232 -7.62 9.71 -15.20
CA GLY A 232 -8.38 8.80 -14.36
C GLY A 232 -7.85 8.61 -12.94
N LEU A 233 -6.91 9.45 -12.48
CA LEU A 233 -6.59 9.53 -11.05
C LEU A 233 -7.75 10.18 -10.28
N SER A 234 -7.89 9.79 -9.01
CA SER A 234 -8.96 10.25 -8.14
C SER A 234 -8.88 11.74 -7.83
N GLU A 235 -10.04 12.36 -7.62
CA GLU A 235 -10.15 13.73 -7.13
C GLU A 235 -9.71 13.82 -5.66
N ASP A 236 -8.95 14.85 -5.31
CA ASP A 236 -8.17 14.92 -4.06
C ASP A 236 -9.01 15.08 -2.77
N HIS A 237 -10.32 15.32 -2.86
CA HIS A 237 -11.20 15.51 -1.69
C HIS A 237 -12.20 14.37 -1.50
N CYS A 238 -12.66 13.75 -2.59
CA CYS A 238 -13.65 12.67 -2.53
C CYS A 238 -13.10 11.29 -2.91
N ALA A 239 -11.84 11.20 -3.35
CA ALA A 239 -11.17 9.97 -3.80
C ALA A 239 -11.88 9.23 -4.96
N ILE A 240 -12.69 9.94 -5.76
CA ILE A 240 -13.45 9.37 -6.89
C ILE A 240 -12.86 9.88 -8.21
N PRO A 241 -12.50 9.01 -9.17
CA PRO A 241 -12.06 9.41 -10.50
C PRO A 241 -13.10 10.27 -11.23
N TYR A 242 -12.63 11.24 -12.02
CA TYR A 242 -13.46 12.14 -12.85
C TYR A 242 -14.47 13.03 -12.10
N TYR A 243 -14.52 12.98 -10.77
CA TYR A 243 -15.53 13.70 -9.98
C TYR A 243 -15.53 15.21 -10.25
N GLY A 244 -14.34 15.82 -10.22
CA GLY A 244 -14.13 17.20 -10.61
C GLY A 244 -14.39 17.42 -12.11
N VAL A 245 -13.87 16.56 -12.99
CA VAL A 245 -14.02 16.69 -14.45
C VAL A 245 -15.51 16.74 -14.87
N GLU A 246 -16.35 15.95 -14.20
CA GLU A 246 -17.79 15.85 -14.45
C GLU A 246 -18.64 16.85 -13.65
N ASP A 247 -18.03 17.67 -12.79
CA ASP A 247 -18.73 18.64 -11.94
C ASP A 247 -19.76 18.01 -10.99
N ARG A 248 -19.40 16.89 -10.34
CA ARG A 248 -20.32 16.15 -9.45
C ARG A 248 -20.48 16.75 -8.05
N TYR A 249 -19.88 17.91 -7.78
CA TYR A 249 -19.87 18.56 -6.46
C TYR A 249 -21.27 18.90 -5.93
N GLY A 250 -21.52 18.59 -4.65
CA GLY A 250 -22.71 18.98 -3.90
C GLY A 250 -22.71 20.43 -3.39
N VAL A 251 -23.81 20.84 -2.74
CA VAL A 251 -24.02 22.22 -2.26
C VAL A 251 -23.12 22.60 -1.07
N HIS A 252 -22.69 21.61 -0.27
CA HIS A 252 -21.87 21.80 0.93
C HIS A 252 -20.62 20.93 0.92
N GLU A 253 -19.96 20.86 -0.24
CA GLU A 253 -18.78 20.04 -0.45
C GLU A 253 -17.58 20.88 -0.93
N ALA A 254 -16.38 20.37 -0.70
CA ALA A 254 -15.17 20.97 -1.23
C ALA A 254 -15.26 21.02 -2.76
N THR A 255 -15.09 22.21 -3.34
CA THR A 255 -15.30 22.44 -4.78
C THR A 255 -14.07 23.09 -5.39
N THR A 256 -13.53 22.48 -6.45
CA THR A 256 -12.40 23.01 -7.21
C THR A 256 -12.87 23.67 -8.51
N PHE A 257 -12.00 24.47 -9.14
CA PHE A 257 -12.34 25.19 -10.37
C PHE A 257 -11.19 25.15 -11.37
N GLY A 258 -11.53 25.18 -12.66
CA GLY A 258 -10.52 25.37 -13.71
C GLY A 258 -9.98 26.81 -13.74
N LYS A 259 -8.79 27.00 -14.32
CA LYS A 259 -8.08 28.28 -14.42
C LYS A 259 -8.95 29.48 -14.84
N ARG A 260 -9.76 29.32 -15.90
CA ARG A 260 -10.65 30.38 -16.42
C ARG A 260 -11.73 30.79 -15.41
N GLN A 261 -12.28 29.82 -14.68
CA GLN A 261 -13.30 30.06 -13.66
C GLN A 261 -12.68 30.76 -12.44
N LEU A 262 -11.47 30.35 -12.02
CA LEU A 262 -10.71 31.00 -10.94
C LEU A 262 -10.41 32.46 -11.28
N ARG A 263 -9.90 32.74 -12.48
CA ARG A 263 -9.58 34.12 -12.93
C ARG A 263 -10.82 35.03 -12.88
N LYS A 264 -11.98 34.56 -13.35
CA LYS A 264 -13.23 35.34 -13.28
C LYS A 264 -13.66 35.64 -11.85
N ARG A 265 -13.53 34.68 -10.94
CA ARG A 265 -13.89 34.86 -9.52
C ARG A 265 -12.96 35.83 -8.79
N LEU A 266 -11.65 35.78 -9.07
CA LEU A 266 -10.69 36.75 -8.57
C LEU A 266 -11.00 38.18 -9.04
N GLN A 267 -11.32 38.35 -10.32
CA GLN A 267 -11.75 39.65 -10.86
C GLN A 267 -13.05 40.14 -10.20
N LYS A 268 -14.03 39.25 -9.98
CA LYS A 268 -15.27 39.55 -9.25
C LYS A 268 -15.03 39.92 -7.78
N ALA A 269 -13.94 39.43 -7.19
CA ALA A 269 -13.50 39.81 -5.84
C ALA A 269 -12.70 41.13 -5.79
N GLY A 270 -12.33 41.70 -6.95
CA GLY A 270 -11.67 43.01 -7.06
C GLY A 270 -10.17 42.96 -7.35
N PHE A 271 -9.58 41.78 -7.55
CA PHE A 271 -8.17 41.64 -7.90
C PHE A 271 -7.92 42.04 -9.35
N ARG A 272 -6.92 42.91 -9.58
CA ARG A 272 -6.53 43.44 -10.90
C ARG A 272 -5.33 42.71 -11.48
N TYR A 273 -4.29 42.57 -10.67
CA TYR A 273 -3.14 41.74 -10.98
C TYR A 273 -3.42 40.29 -10.54
N ILE A 274 -3.30 39.33 -11.46
CA ILE A 274 -3.49 37.91 -11.21
C ILE A 274 -2.43 37.16 -12.00
N ASP A 275 -1.49 36.55 -11.28
CA ASP A 275 -0.43 35.75 -11.85
C ASP A 275 -0.59 34.28 -11.45
N PHE A 276 -0.52 33.40 -12.45
CA PHE A 276 -0.63 31.96 -12.28
C PHE A 276 0.76 31.35 -12.42
N SER A 277 1.10 30.50 -11.47
CA SER A 277 2.25 29.62 -11.53
C SER A 277 1.78 28.18 -11.34
N TYR A 278 2.59 27.23 -11.82
CA TYR A 278 2.21 25.84 -11.98
C TYR A 278 3.18 24.96 -11.21
N PRO A 279 2.81 24.53 -10.00
CA PRO A 279 3.58 23.56 -9.26
C PRO A 279 3.37 22.15 -9.84
N TYR A 280 4.46 21.42 -10.06
CA TYR A 280 4.48 20.04 -10.54
C TYR A 280 5.19 19.12 -9.52
N PRO A 281 4.66 17.90 -9.29
CA PRO A 281 3.43 17.35 -9.86
C PRO A 281 2.15 18.08 -9.41
N ASP A 282 2.16 18.73 -8.24
CA ASP A 282 1.12 19.63 -7.77
C ASP A 282 1.62 20.51 -6.60
N TYR A 283 0.74 21.33 -6.03
CA TYR A 283 1.05 22.28 -4.95
C TYR A 283 1.28 21.61 -3.59
N LYS A 284 0.83 20.36 -3.40
CA LYS A 284 1.05 19.65 -2.14
C LYS A 284 2.51 19.20 -2.06
N MET A 285 3.11 18.77 -3.17
CA MET A 285 4.49 18.27 -3.21
C MET A 285 5.29 18.84 -4.38
N PRO A 286 5.50 20.17 -4.45
CA PRO A 286 6.10 20.81 -5.61
C PRO A 286 7.61 20.53 -5.71
N GLU A 287 8.01 19.88 -6.80
CA GLU A 287 9.40 19.63 -7.20
C GLU A 287 9.87 20.63 -8.29
N VAL A 288 8.94 21.09 -9.12
CA VAL A 288 9.16 22.16 -10.10
C VAL A 288 8.02 23.16 -10.02
N ILE A 289 8.32 24.45 -10.06
CA ILE A 289 7.31 25.50 -10.26
C ILE A 289 7.64 26.24 -11.55
N LEU A 290 6.67 26.34 -12.46
CA LEU A 290 6.76 27.08 -13.72
C LEU A 290 5.89 28.33 -13.68
N SER A 291 6.36 29.45 -14.22
CA SER A 291 5.54 30.65 -14.39
C SER A 291 4.61 30.57 -15.61
N GLU A 292 3.58 31.44 -15.66
CA GLU A 292 2.73 31.62 -16.85
C GLU A 292 3.58 31.90 -18.11
N ARG A 293 4.67 32.65 -17.98
CA ARG A 293 5.59 32.96 -19.08
C ARG A 293 6.33 31.72 -19.55
N ALA A 294 6.83 30.90 -18.63
CA ALA A 294 7.67 29.75 -18.95
C ALA A 294 6.95 28.70 -19.81
N VAL A 295 5.66 28.47 -19.60
CA VAL A 295 4.89 27.46 -20.36
C VAL A 295 4.60 27.87 -21.81
N VAL A 296 4.86 29.11 -22.19
CA VAL A 296 4.69 29.64 -23.56
C VAL A 296 5.98 30.22 -24.16
N HIS A 297 7.11 30.13 -23.44
CA HIS A 297 8.36 30.75 -23.85
C HIS A 297 9.08 29.92 -24.93
N GLU A 298 9.31 30.48 -26.11
CA GLU A 298 9.83 29.74 -27.28
C GLU A 298 11.23 29.15 -27.06
N ASP A 299 12.13 29.91 -26.41
CA ASP A 299 13.50 29.43 -26.13
C ASP A 299 13.63 28.63 -24.82
N PHE A 300 12.52 28.26 -24.17
CA PHE A 300 12.54 27.53 -22.89
C PHE A 300 11.71 26.26 -22.96
N ASN A 301 12.38 25.11 -22.87
CA ASN A 301 11.70 23.82 -22.93
C ASN A 301 11.15 23.40 -21.56
N ALA A 302 10.02 24.00 -21.16
CA ALA A 302 9.33 23.69 -19.92
C ALA A 302 8.92 22.20 -19.79
N SER A 303 8.52 21.57 -20.91
CA SER A 303 8.06 20.17 -20.90
C SER A 303 9.17 19.18 -20.51
N ASP A 304 10.43 19.52 -20.76
CA ASP A 304 11.59 18.69 -20.46
C ASP A 304 11.94 18.70 -18.96
N LEU A 305 11.65 19.82 -18.27
CA LEU A 305 11.83 19.93 -16.82
C LEU A 305 10.84 19.09 -16.02
N ILE A 306 9.62 18.92 -16.53
CA ILE A 306 8.53 18.21 -15.86
C ILE A 306 8.32 16.79 -16.39
N GLY A 307 8.84 16.48 -17.58
CA GLY A 307 8.59 15.22 -18.28
C GLY A 307 9.20 13.98 -17.61
N SER A 308 10.04 14.15 -16.59
CA SER A 308 10.57 13.06 -15.77
C SER A 308 9.91 12.96 -14.38
N LEU A 309 9.04 13.90 -14.02
CA LEU A 309 8.38 13.92 -12.72
C LEU A 309 7.30 12.85 -12.65
N GLU A 310 7.25 12.15 -11.52
CA GLU A 310 6.19 11.21 -11.21
C GLU A 310 4.93 11.96 -10.75
N ASN A 311 3.76 11.41 -11.08
CA ASN A 311 2.48 11.99 -10.71
C ASN A 311 1.99 11.33 -9.42
N ARG A 312 1.05 11.97 -8.72
CA ARG A 312 0.60 11.53 -7.40
C ARG A 312 -0.91 11.30 -7.35
N ASP A 313 -1.29 10.09 -6.93
CA ASP A 313 -2.61 9.78 -6.38
C ASP A 313 -2.45 9.60 -4.87
N TYR A 314 -3.02 10.51 -4.09
CA TYR A 314 -2.87 10.54 -2.64
C TYR A 314 -3.73 9.52 -1.91
N PHE A 315 -4.65 8.87 -2.62
CA PHE A 315 -5.52 7.83 -2.08
C PHE A 315 -5.18 6.44 -2.63
N GLY A 316 -4.31 6.36 -3.65
CA GLY A 316 -3.90 5.11 -4.28
C GLY A 316 -5.04 4.38 -5.00
N VAL A 317 -6.06 5.09 -5.48
CA VAL A 317 -7.29 4.49 -6.03
C VAL A 317 -7.26 4.39 -7.57
N GLY A 318 -6.34 5.09 -8.25
CA GLY A 318 -6.21 5.13 -9.72
C GLY A 318 -4.80 4.85 -10.27
N GLN A 319 -4.72 4.08 -11.37
CA GLN A 319 -3.58 4.12 -12.30
C GLN A 319 -3.97 5.08 -13.41
N PRO A 320 -3.04 5.92 -13.89
CA PRO A 320 -3.34 6.77 -15.01
C PRO A 320 -3.54 5.93 -16.28
N GLN A 321 -4.63 6.18 -17.00
CA GLN A 321 -5.00 5.51 -18.25
C GLN A 321 -3.99 5.76 -19.39
N PHE A 322 -3.12 6.74 -19.23
CA PHE A 322 -1.99 7.00 -20.13
C PHE A 322 -0.80 7.56 -19.34
N SER A 323 0.41 7.38 -19.87
CA SER A 323 1.63 7.92 -19.27
C SER A 323 1.62 9.46 -19.27
N LEU A 324 1.38 10.04 -18.10
CA LEU A 324 1.48 11.49 -17.85
C LEU A 324 2.86 12.06 -18.23
N PRO A 325 4.01 11.44 -17.85
CA PRO A 325 5.34 11.87 -18.30
C PRO A 325 5.46 12.01 -19.83
N LEU A 326 4.90 11.05 -20.58
CA LEU A 326 4.91 11.10 -22.04
C LEU A 326 3.96 12.16 -22.60
N ALA A 327 2.82 12.39 -21.93
CA ALA A 327 1.81 13.35 -22.35
C ALA A 327 2.30 14.80 -22.22
N TRP A 328 3.10 15.14 -21.20
CA TRP A 328 3.60 16.51 -20.97
C TRP A 328 4.33 17.08 -22.18
N LYS A 329 5.09 16.27 -22.92
CA LYS A 329 5.78 16.71 -24.13
C LYS A 329 4.82 17.15 -25.23
N THR A 330 3.77 16.36 -25.47
CA THR A 330 2.74 16.68 -26.47
C THR A 330 1.96 17.93 -26.05
N LEU A 331 1.59 18.03 -24.78
CA LEU A 331 0.87 19.18 -24.25
C LEU A 331 1.72 20.45 -24.25
N GLY A 332 3.02 20.34 -24.05
CA GLY A 332 4.00 21.42 -24.26
C GLY A 332 3.96 21.97 -25.68
N ALA A 333 4.01 21.10 -26.68
CA ALA A 333 3.96 21.50 -28.09
C ALA A 333 2.64 22.21 -28.46
N GLU A 334 1.54 21.87 -27.79
CA GLU A 334 0.22 22.49 -28.00
C GLU A 334 -0.06 23.70 -27.08
N GLY A 335 0.89 24.09 -26.22
CA GLY A 335 0.72 25.21 -25.29
C GLY A 335 -0.28 24.95 -24.16
N LEU A 336 -0.50 23.69 -23.78
CA LEU A 336 -1.50 23.25 -22.80
C LEU A 336 -0.94 22.94 -21.41
N LEU A 337 0.38 23.07 -21.19
CA LEU A 337 1.00 22.74 -19.89
C LEU A 337 0.33 23.44 -18.71
N GLY A 338 0.16 24.76 -18.81
CA GLY A 338 -0.45 25.55 -17.76
C GLY A 338 -1.95 25.28 -17.56
N GLU A 339 -2.70 25.05 -18.64
CA GLU A 339 -4.14 24.79 -18.54
C GLU A 339 -4.44 23.43 -17.89
N LEU A 340 -3.57 22.44 -18.08
CA LEU A 340 -3.70 21.08 -17.57
C LEU A 340 -2.75 20.76 -16.41
N ALA A 341 -2.06 21.75 -15.83
CA ALA A 341 -1.33 21.57 -14.58
C ALA A 341 -2.29 21.05 -13.50
N ASN A 342 -1.86 20.12 -12.64
CA ASN A 342 -2.76 19.48 -11.67
C ASN A 342 -3.22 20.44 -10.56
N SER A 343 -2.55 21.58 -10.42
CA SER A 343 -2.87 22.61 -9.44
C SER A 343 -2.27 23.95 -9.85
N PHE A 344 -2.65 25.00 -9.13
CA PHE A 344 -2.17 26.35 -9.34
C PHE A 344 -1.58 26.91 -8.04
N LEU A 345 -0.52 27.70 -8.18
CA LEU A 345 -0.10 28.69 -7.19
C LEU A 345 -0.43 30.06 -7.78
N ILE A 346 -1.26 30.85 -7.09
CA ILE A 346 -1.81 32.10 -7.61
C ILE A 346 -1.40 33.25 -6.72
N CYS A 347 -0.82 34.27 -7.34
CA CYS A 347 -0.45 35.54 -6.73
C CYS A 347 -1.41 36.63 -7.24
N ALA A 348 -2.17 37.26 -6.35
CA ALA A 348 -3.19 38.24 -6.73
C ALA A 348 -3.12 39.53 -5.91
N ARG A 349 -3.35 40.68 -6.57
CA ARG A 349 -3.31 42.01 -5.93
C ARG A 349 -4.47 42.90 -6.37
N LEU A 350 -4.84 43.83 -5.50
CA LEU A 350 -5.85 44.87 -5.80
C LEU A 350 -5.28 46.01 -6.66
N ASP A 351 -3.96 46.04 -6.86
CA ASP A 351 -3.25 46.98 -7.72
C ASP A 351 -2.30 46.27 -8.70
N ASP A 352 -1.64 47.07 -9.54
CA ASP A 352 -0.75 46.60 -10.61
C ASP A 352 0.73 46.60 -10.19
N GLY A 353 1.02 46.59 -8.88
CA GLY A 353 2.40 46.60 -8.35
C GLY A 353 3.10 45.23 -8.42
N GLU A 354 4.43 45.23 -8.44
CA GLU A 354 5.27 44.01 -8.59
C GLU A 354 5.95 43.55 -7.28
N ARG A 355 5.60 44.14 -6.13
CA ARG A 355 6.20 43.76 -4.84
C ARG A 355 5.90 42.28 -4.51
N PHE A 356 6.93 41.54 -4.10
CA PHE A 356 6.95 40.10 -3.81
C PHE A 356 6.79 39.17 -5.04
N VAL A 357 6.75 39.74 -6.25
CA VAL A 357 6.62 38.99 -7.52
C VAL A 357 7.95 38.99 -8.27
N ARG A 358 8.33 37.85 -8.83
CA ARG A 358 9.56 37.65 -9.60
C ARG A 358 9.26 37.59 -11.10
N SER A 359 9.03 38.73 -11.74
CA SER A 359 8.52 38.81 -13.11
C SER A 359 9.42 38.17 -14.18
N ASN A 360 10.73 38.05 -13.92
CA ASN A 360 11.71 37.42 -14.81
C ASN A 360 12.04 35.96 -14.44
N LEU A 361 11.42 35.38 -13.41
CA LEU A 361 11.62 33.98 -13.04
C LEU A 361 10.73 33.08 -13.92
N LEU A 362 11.37 32.23 -14.72
CA LEU A 362 10.67 31.25 -15.56
C LEU A 362 10.35 29.98 -14.78
N ALA A 363 11.32 29.43 -14.06
CA ALA A 363 11.14 28.19 -13.33
C ALA A 363 12.05 28.08 -12.10
N GLN A 364 11.60 27.27 -11.14
CA GLN A 364 12.42 26.74 -10.06
C GLN A 364 12.33 25.22 -10.07
N LYS A 365 13.47 24.54 -10.08
CA LYS A 365 13.59 23.10 -9.86
C LYS A 365 14.24 22.86 -8.50
N PHE A 366 13.59 22.10 -7.65
CA PHE A 366 14.03 21.83 -6.28
C PHE A 366 14.74 20.48 -6.22
N THR A 367 15.84 20.42 -5.48
CA THR A 367 16.52 19.19 -5.11
C THR A 367 16.66 19.18 -3.61
N ASP A 368 15.62 18.65 -2.96
CA ASP A 368 15.37 18.71 -1.52
C ASP A 368 15.34 17.33 -0.84
N ASN A 369 15.76 16.29 -1.58
CA ASN A 369 15.82 14.90 -1.16
C ASN A 369 17.26 14.44 -0.84
N ARG A 370 18.13 15.36 -0.39
CA ARG A 370 19.51 15.07 0.03
C ARG A 370 19.72 15.47 1.48
N ALA A 371 20.90 15.18 2.02
CA ALA A 371 21.29 15.74 3.31
C ALA A 371 21.15 17.27 3.26
N PRO A 372 20.63 17.93 4.31
CA PRO A 372 20.24 19.34 4.26
C PRO A 372 21.31 20.31 3.73
N ALA A 373 22.59 20.03 3.98
CA ALA A 373 23.73 20.82 3.49
C ALA A 373 23.94 20.81 1.97
N TYR A 374 23.35 19.84 1.27
CA TYR A 374 23.43 19.65 -0.18
C TYR A 374 22.13 19.94 -0.93
N ASN A 375 21.06 20.32 -0.21
CA ASN A 375 19.80 20.69 -0.84
C ASN A 375 19.95 22.02 -1.60
N CYS A 376 19.42 22.06 -2.82
CA CYS A 376 19.56 23.21 -3.70
C CYS A 376 18.29 23.50 -4.50
N VAL A 377 18.17 24.76 -4.93
CA VAL A 377 17.18 25.21 -5.91
C VAL A 377 17.93 25.66 -7.16
N THR A 378 17.43 25.26 -8.32
CA THR A 378 17.90 25.73 -9.63
C THR A 378 16.87 26.68 -10.20
N GLU A 379 17.26 27.94 -10.39
CA GLU A 379 16.40 29.01 -10.89
C GLU A 379 16.71 29.28 -12.37
N PHE A 380 15.67 29.38 -13.18
CA PHE A 380 15.76 29.76 -14.59
C PHE A 380 15.25 31.18 -14.72
N VAL A 381 16.15 32.14 -14.97
CA VAL A 381 15.88 33.56 -14.92
C VAL A 381 16.10 34.18 -16.29
N GLU A 382 15.06 34.79 -16.83
CA GLU A 382 15.11 35.53 -18.10
C GLU A 382 15.92 36.82 -17.93
N GLN A 383 16.83 37.08 -18.87
CA GLN A 383 17.63 38.30 -18.91
C GLN A 383 17.37 39.03 -20.24
N GLU A 384 17.01 40.31 -20.17
CA GLU A 384 16.53 41.12 -21.32
C GLU A 384 17.43 41.09 -22.57
N ALA A 385 18.75 40.83 -22.43
CA ALA A 385 19.72 40.88 -23.52
C ALA A 385 20.64 39.64 -23.67
N SER A 386 20.56 38.66 -22.77
CA SER A 386 21.53 37.55 -22.66
C SER A 386 20.90 36.16 -22.66
N GLY A 387 19.59 36.06 -22.88
CA GLY A 387 18.86 34.79 -22.87
C GLY A 387 18.49 34.37 -21.44
N ILE A 388 18.48 33.06 -21.19
CA ILE A 388 18.03 32.49 -19.91
C ILE A 388 19.25 32.08 -19.10
N SER A 389 19.36 32.62 -17.89
CA SER A 389 20.39 32.27 -16.91
C SER A 389 19.90 31.15 -16.01
N VAL A 390 20.74 30.13 -15.80
CA VAL A 390 20.48 29.03 -14.87
C VAL A 390 21.35 29.22 -13.63
N VAL A 391 20.72 29.49 -12.49
CA VAL A 391 21.40 29.83 -11.23
C VAL A 391 21.06 28.79 -10.18
N LYS A 392 22.07 28.07 -9.70
CA LYS A 392 21.91 27.12 -8.59
C LYS A 392 22.26 27.78 -7.25
N LYS A 393 21.39 27.60 -6.25
CA LYS A 393 21.53 28.16 -4.90
C LYS A 393 21.33 27.09 -3.85
N LYS A 394 22.11 27.13 -2.76
CA LYS A 394 21.85 26.30 -1.57
C LYS A 394 20.56 26.74 -0.90
N MET A 395 19.75 25.78 -0.49
CA MET A 395 18.55 26.04 0.32
C MET A 395 18.90 26.34 1.78
N MET A 396 20.02 25.81 2.28
CA MET A 396 20.55 26.07 3.62
C MET A 396 22.00 26.56 3.57
N PRO A 397 22.25 27.85 3.31
CA PRO A 397 23.62 28.38 3.19
C PRO A 397 24.47 28.18 4.45
N ALA A 398 23.84 28.14 5.63
CA ALA A 398 24.52 28.01 6.93
C ALA A 398 24.82 26.55 7.33
N ALA A 399 24.28 25.56 6.61
CA ALA A 399 24.50 24.15 6.94
C ALA A 399 25.97 23.75 6.66
N LYS A 400 26.63 23.19 7.67
CA LYS A 400 28.03 22.77 7.56
C LYS A 400 28.14 21.46 6.78
N GLU A 401 29.01 21.43 5.78
CA GLU A 401 29.43 20.19 5.14
C GLU A 401 30.27 19.38 6.13
N ASN A 402 30.02 18.06 6.22
CA ASN A 402 30.84 17.13 7.01
C ASN A 402 32.23 17.01 6.37
N SER A 403 33.08 17.99 6.68
CA SER A 403 34.32 18.28 5.97
C SER A 403 35.51 17.78 6.78
N HIS A 404 35.90 16.52 6.56
CA HIS A 404 37.31 16.13 6.77
C HIS A 404 37.84 15.01 5.86
N ARG A 405 37.01 14.33 5.03
CA ARG A 405 37.49 13.23 4.14
C ARG A 405 36.73 13.06 2.80
N SER A 406 35.85 13.97 2.39
CA SER A 406 35.07 13.79 1.14
C SER A 406 35.93 13.98 -0.10
N VAL A 407 35.84 13.04 -1.05
CA VAL A 407 36.49 13.13 -2.38
C VAL A 407 35.70 13.97 -3.38
N ILE A 408 34.49 14.41 -3.01
CA ILE A 408 33.63 15.28 -3.79
C ILE A 408 33.26 16.55 -3.01
N ARG A 409 33.05 17.64 -3.74
CA ARG A 409 32.49 18.90 -3.23
C ARG A 409 31.36 19.38 -4.12
N GLN A 410 30.35 20.00 -3.52
CA GLN A 410 29.26 20.65 -4.23
C GLN A 410 29.69 22.06 -4.65
N VAL A 411 29.38 22.46 -5.88
CA VAL A 411 29.68 23.76 -6.46
C VAL A 411 28.38 24.38 -6.94
N MET A 412 28.10 25.61 -6.49
CA MET A 412 26.94 26.36 -6.97
C MET A 412 27.29 26.97 -8.33
N THR A 413 26.53 26.61 -9.35
CA THR A 413 26.79 26.99 -10.73
C THR A 413 25.95 28.19 -11.17
N HIS A 414 26.50 28.94 -12.11
CA HIS A 414 25.82 29.99 -12.84
C HIS A 414 26.14 29.76 -14.31
N GLU A 415 25.18 29.20 -15.03
CA GLU A 415 25.32 28.71 -16.40
C GLU A 415 24.34 29.43 -17.33
N GLN A 416 24.60 29.40 -18.63
CA GLN A 416 23.63 29.81 -19.63
C GLN A 416 22.73 28.61 -19.97
N TYR A 417 21.44 28.87 -20.16
CA TYR A 417 20.51 27.83 -20.58
C TYR A 417 20.92 27.27 -21.94
N VAL A 418 20.95 25.94 -22.03
CA VAL A 418 21.26 25.25 -23.28
C VAL A 418 19.97 24.73 -23.88
N SER A 419 19.62 25.25 -25.05
CA SER A 419 18.44 24.78 -25.79
C SER A 419 18.67 23.40 -26.41
N GLY A 420 17.64 22.57 -26.40
CA GLY A 420 17.67 21.22 -26.94
C GLY A 420 16.72 20.29 -26.20
N SER A 421 17.01 18.99 -26.24
CA SER A 421 16.27 17.97 -25.50
C SER A 421 17.15 17.23 -24.51
N ASN A 422 16.69 17.00 -23.29
CA ASN A 422 17.40 16.17 -22.33
C ASN A 422 17.58 14.73 -22.86
N LEU A 423 18.84 14.26 -22.84
CA LEU A 423 19.21 12.96 -23.37
C LEU A 423 18.61 11.82 -22.53
N GLY A 424 18.62 11.94 -21.20
CA GLY A 424 17.97 11.01 -20.29
C GLY A 424 16.47 10.88 -20.55
N ALA A 425 15.77 12.01 -20.71
CA ALA A 425 14.35 12.02 -21.07
C ALA A 425 14.09 11.35 -22.43
N GLN A 426 14.95 11.58 -23.43
CA GLN A 426 14.84 10.89 -24.73
C GLN A 426 15.07 9.39 -24.63
N ILE A 427 16.02 8.93 -23.80
CA ILE A 427 16.28 7.52 -23.55
C ILE A 427 15.05 6.87 -22.89
N LYS A 428 14.54 7.46 -21.80
CA LYS A 428 13.35 6.98 -21.09
C LYS A 428 12.13 6.91 -22.01
N GLN A 429 11.88 7.97 -22.78
CA GLN A 429 10.82 7.98 -23.80
C GLN A 429 10.98 6.89 -24.86
N ALA A 430 12.21 6.63 -25.33
CA ALA A 430 12.45 5.58 -26.31
C ALA A 430 12.17 4.18 -25.76
N PHE A 431 12.52 3.91 -24.50
CA PHE A 431 12.17 2.65 -23.83
C PHE A 431 10.65 2.47 -23.68
N PHE A 432 9.93 3.47 -23.17
CA PHE A 432 8.47 3.39 -23.02
C PHE A 432 7.72 3.25 -24.35
N LYS A 433 8.26 3.80 -25.44
CA LYS A 433 7.68 3.63 -26.79
C LYS A 433 8.04 2.29 -27.44
N GLY A 434 8.71 1.38 -26.74
CA GLY A 434 9.23 0.13 -27.30
C GLY A 434 10.34 0.32 -28.34
N GLN A 435 10.93 1.51 -28.44
CA GLN A 435 11.96 1.88 -29.42
C GLN A 435 13.37 1.57 -28.91
N ARG A 436 13.60 0.34 -28.42
CA ARG A 436 14.90 -0.09 -27.85
C ARG A 436 16.11 0.24 -28.73
N PRO A 437 16.10 0.01 -30.07
CA PRO A 437 17.24 0.37 -30.93
C PRO A 437 17.57 1.87 -30.91
N ARG A 438 16.56 2.74 -30.74
CA ARG A 438 16.78 4.19 -30.60
C ARG A 438 17.40 4.51 -29.24
N ALA A 439 16.89 3.92 -28.16
CA ALA A 439 17.42 4.13 -26.82
C ALA A 439 18.92 3.77 -26.73
N PHE A 440 19.30 2.60 -27.26
CA PHE A 440 20.71 2.19 -27.28
C PHE A 440 21.59 3.04 -28.20
N ARG A 441 21.06 3.62 -29.29
CA ARG A 441 21.81 4.62 -30.09
C ARG A 441 22.09 5.89 -29.28
N LEU A 442 21.12 6.36 -28.49
CA LEU A 442 21.30 7.52 -27.62
C LEU A 442 22.30 7.25 -26.50
N LEU A 443 22.25 6.08 -25.88
CA LEU A 443 23.24 5.64 -24.89
C LEU A 443 24.65 5.52 -25.48
N LYS A 444 24.79 5.04 -26.73
CA LYS A 444 26.07 5.02 -27.43
C LYS A 444 26.59 6.42 -27.75
N CYS A 445 25.70 7.37 -28.08
CA CYS A 445 26.06 8.77 -28.28
C CYS A 445 26.57 9.43 -26.97
N TRP A 446 25.91 9.15 -25.84
CA TRP A 446 26.40 9.53 -24.52
C TRP A 446 27.79 8.95 -24.23
N LEU A 447 27.97 7.64 -24.40
CA LEU A 447 29.25 6.97 -24.14
C LEU A 447 30.38 7.53 -25.03
N GLN A 448 30.09 7.82 -26.29
CA GLN A 448 31.05 8.46 -27.20
C GLN A 448 31.42 9.87 -26.72
N THR A 449 30.45 10.66 -26.23
CA THR A 449 30.71 11.98 -25.66
C THR A 449 31.69 11.91 -24.49
N LEU A 450 31.54 10.92 -23.61
CA LEU A 450 32.50 10.71 -22.52
C LEU A 450 33.89 10.33 -23.03
N ARG A 451 33.96 9.43 -24.02
CA ARG A 451 35.25 8.99 -24.62
C ARG A 451 35.99 10.12 -25.32
N ASP A 452 35.27 10.97 -26.05
CA ASP A 452 35.84 12.10 -26.80
C ASP A 452 36.43 13.18 -25.88
N ASN A 453 35.97 13.25 -24.62
CA ASN A 453 36.42 14.22 -23.63
C ASN A 453 37.38 13.61 -22.58
N ALA A 454 37.70 12.32 -22.70
CA ALA A 454 38.64 11.65 -21.82
C ALA A 454 40.07 11.72 -22.39
N VAL A 455 41.05 12.01 -21.53
CA VAL A 455 42.49 11.93 -21.86
C VAL A 455 43.10 10.86 -20.95
N ASP A 456 43.76 9.86 -21.55
CA ASP A 456 44.34 8.71 -20.85
C ASP A 456 43.34 7.98 -19.91
N ASN A 457 42.06 7.86 -20.33
CA ASN A 457 40.94 7.31 -19.56
C ASN A 457 40.50 8.14 -18.33
N PHE A 458 40.88 9.41 -18.26
CA PHE A 458 40.42 10.34 -17.24
C PHE A 458 39.62 11.50 -17.83
N LEU A 459 38.49 11.78 -17.21
CA LEU A 459 37.64 12.95 -17.45
C LEU A 459 38.06 14.12 -16.55
N PRO A 460 37.70 15.36 -16.92
CA PRO A 460 37.87 16.51 -16.05
C PRO A 460 37.13 16.34 -14.70
N PRO A 461 37.63 16.91 -13.59
CA PRO A 461 37.03 16.66 -12.29
C PRO A 461 35.61 17.23 -12.10
N ASP A 462 35.16 18.17 -12.95
CA ASP A 462 33.80 18.73 -13.00
C ASP A 462 32.83 17.93 -13.90
N TRP A 463 33.24 16.77 -14.42
CA TRP A 463 32.41 15.90 -15.26
C TRP A 463 31.74 14.75 -14.50
N LEU A 464 31.70 14.82 -13.16
CA LEU A 464 31.04 13.77 -12.36
C LEU A 464 29.55 13.63 -12.68
N ASP A 465 28.93 14.74 -13.08
CA ASP A 465 27.53 14.83 -13.46
C ASP A 465 27.29 14.56 -14.95
N ALA A 466 28.27 14.05 -15.69
CA ALA A 466 28.10 13.67 -17.10
C ALA A 466 27.28 12.38 -17.29
N ILE A 467 26.18 12.27 -16.55
CA ILE A 467 25.12 11.28 -16.69
C ILE A 467 24.13 11.73 -17.78
N PRO A 468 23.38 10.81 -18.43
CA PRO A 468 22.45 11.21 -19.50
C PRO A 468 21.39 12.25 -19.10
N ALA A 469 20.93 12.23 -17.84
CA ALA A 469 19.95 13.18 -17.32
C ALA A 469 20.47 14.62 -17.21
N ASN A 470 21.79 14.85 -17.34
CA ASN A 470 22.41 16.18 -17.30
C ASN A 470 23.10 16.53 -18.63
N LEU A 471 22.67 15.89 -19.73
CA LEU A 471 23.14 16.19 -21.08
C LEU A 471 21.98 16.65 -21.96
N ILE A 472 22.16 17.79 -22.61
CA ILE A 472 21.24 18.30 -23.61
C ILE A 472 21.75 17.92 -24.99
N LEU A 473 20.90 17.25 -25.78
CA LEU A 473 21.14 16.97 -27.19
C LEU A 473 20.65 18.14 -28.03
N ASP A 474 21.56 18.83 -28.72
CA ASP A 474 21.22 19.91 -29.64
C ASP A 474 20.68 19.39 -30.98
N GLU A 475 20.19 20.30 -31.82
CA GLU A 475 19.64 19.99 -33.15
C GLU A 475 20.67 19.37 -34.12
N HIS A 476 21.96 19.51 -33.84
CA HIS A 476 23.06 18.93 -34.62
C HIS A 476 23.52 17.57 -34.06
N GLY A 477 22.87 17.06 -33.02
CA GLY A 477 23.20 15.79 -32.38
C GLY A 477 24.42 15.84 -31.47
N ARG A 478 24.85 17.02 -31.02
CA ARG A 478 25.93 17.18 -30.04
C ARG A 478 25.38 17.23 -28.63
N CYS A 479 26.05 16.56 -27.71
CA CYS A 479 25.70 16.57 -26.30
C CYS A 479 26.42 17.72 -25.56
N HIS A 480 25.64 18.49 -24.80
CA HIS A 480 26.12 19.59 -23.97
C HIS A 480 25.89 19.24 -22.50
N LEU A 481 26.97 19.19 -21.73
CA LEU A 481 26.92 18.95 -20.28
C LEU A 481 26.39 20.19 -19.57
N ILE A 482 25.29 20.03 -18.85
CA ILE A 482 24.70 21.01 -17.93
C ILE A 482 24.84 20.53 -16.49
N ASP A 483 24.56 21.41 -15.54
CA ASP A 483 24.42 21.03 -14.11
C ASP A 483 25.71 20.42 -13.53
N ARG A 484 26.84 21.15 -13.65
CA ARG A 484 28.16 20.73 -13.12
C ARG A 484 28.28 20.97 -11.62
N GLU A 485 27.38 20.35 -10.88
CA GLU A 485 27.20 20.57 -9.45
C GLU A 485 28.32 19.91 -8.64
N TRP A 486 28.79 18.74 -9.04
CA TRP A 486 29.75 17.96 -8.27
C TRP A 486 31.15 17.98 -8.86
N HIS A 487 32.11 18.37 -8.04
CA HIS A 487 33.52 18.39 -8.40
C HIS A 487 34.29 17.31 -7.62
N TYR A 488 34.98 16.45 -8.36
CA TYR A 488 35.85 15.41 -7.81
C TYR A 488 37.24 15.99 -7.45
N SER A 489 37.88 15.49 -6.39
CA SER A 489 39.16 16.04 -5.91
C SER A 489 40.40 15.58 -6.70
N GLN A 490 40.23 14.62 -7.61
CA GLN A 490 41.29 13.97 -8.40
C GLN A 490 40.86 13.87 -9.87
N PRO A 491 41.77 13.54 -10.81
CA PRO A 491 41.39 13.15 -12.17
C PRO A 491 40.32 12.05 -12.13
N LEU A 492 39.23 12.24 -12.86
CA LEU A 492 38.02 11.42 -12.72
C LEU A 492 38.11 10.20 -13.65
N PRO A 493 38.18 8.96 -13.13
CA PRO A 493 38.23 7.79 -14.01
C PRO A 493 36.98 7.70 -14.88
N LEU A 494 37.14 7.47 -16.18
CA LEU A 494 36.04 7.35 -17.13
C LEU A 494 35.02 6.29 -16.69
N GLU A 495 35.51 5.12 -16.27
CA GLU A 495 34.69 3.99 -15.85
C GLU A 495 33.82 4.32 -14.64
N LEU A 496 34.27 5.22 -13.76
CA LEU A 496 33.47 5.65 -12.61
C LEU A 496 32.20 6.37 -13.06
N VAL A 497 32.30 7.28 -14.04
CA VAL A 497 31.14 8.01 -14.59
C VAL A 497 30.23 7.09 -15.39
N VAL A 498 30.82 6.15 -16.14
CA VAL A 498 30.08 5.15 -16.91
C VAL A 498 29.24 4.29 -15.98
N PHE A 499 29.83 3.61 -14.99
CA PHE A 499 29.09 2.75 -14.06
C PHE A 499 28.12 3.54 -13.19
N ARG A 500 28.46 4.77 -12.78
CA ARG A 500 27.55 5.69 -12.09
C ARG A 500 26.26 5.92 -12.89
N SER A 501 26.41 6.19 -14.19
CA SER A 501 25.29 6.43 -15.08
C SER A 501 24.48 5.16 -15.34
N LEU A 502 25.15 4.01 -15.54
CA LEU A 502 24.47 2.73 -15.74
C LEU A 502 23.59 2.35 -14.54
N VAL A 503 24.05 2.60 -13.32
CA VAL A 503 23.25 2.38 -12.10
C VAL A 503 22.01 3.28 -12.09
N VAL A 504 22.16 4.57 -12.39
CA VAL A 504 21.02 5.51 -12.45
C VAL A 504 20.02 5.08 -13.52
N ILE A 505 20.49 4.73 -14.73
CA ILE A 505 19.63 4.24 -15.83
C ILE A 505 18.92 2.94 -15.45
N ALA A 506 19.62 2.00 -14.79
CA ALA A 506 19.05 0.72 -14.36
C ALA A 506 17.95 0.87 -13.29
N ILE A 507 18.04 1.92 -12.46
CA ILE A 507 17.01 2.30 -11.49
C ILE A 507 15.85 2.99 -12.23
N ASP A 508 16.13 4.04 -13.01
CA ASP A 508 15.12 4.86 -13.70
C ASP A 508 14.28 4.08 -14.72
N LEU A 509 14.80 2.97 -15.23
CA LEU A 509 14.17 2.10 -16.24
C LEU A 509 13.77 0.73 -15.68
N ALA A 510 13.58 0.62 -14.36
CA ALA A 510 13.23 -0.62 -13.68
C ALA A 510 12.07 -1.38 -14.35
N GLU A 511 11.01 -0.66 -14.71
CA GLU A 511 9.81 -1.24 -15.34
C GLU A 511 10.01 -1.61 -16.81
N ALA A 512 10.97 -0.99 -17.49
CA ALA A 512 11.21 -1.19 -18.93
C ALA A 512 12.31 -2.24 -19.22
N LEU A 513 13.09 -2.60 -18.20
CA LEU A 513 14.16 -3.60 -18.27
C LEU A 513 13.71 -4.89 -17.56
N PRO A 514 13.77 -6.05 -18.23
CA PRO A 514 13.17 -7.30 -17.75
C PRO A 514 13.89 -7.94 -16.54
N ALA A 515 15.08 -7.47 -16.18
CA ALA A 515 15.88 -8.07 -15.13
C ALA A 515 15.44 -7.64 -13.72
N ALA A 516 15.45 -8.58 -12.78
CA ALA A 516 14.84 -8.45 -11.45
C ALA A 516 15.55 -7.44 -10.52
N ASN A 517 16.86 -7.24 -10.66
CA ASN A 517 17.64 -6.36 -9.79
C ASN A 517 18.57 -5.41 -10.57
N VAL A 518 19.02 -4.34 -9.89
CA VAL A 518 19.86 -3.28 -10.49
C VAL A 518 21.14 -3.85 -11.10
N GLU A 519 21.80 -4.79 -10.42
CA GLU A 519 23.05 -5.39 -10.93
C GLU A 519 22.83 -6.13 -12.26
N SER A 520 21.76 -6.93 -12.33
CA SER A 520 21.40 -7.68 -13.54
C SER A 520 21.02 -6.75 -14.69
N ARG A 521 20.33 -5.64 -14.41
CA ARG A 521 20.02 -4.61 -15.41
C ARG A 521 21.28 -3.90 -15.89
N VAL A 522 22.21 -3.57 -14.98
CA VAL A 522 23.51 -3.01 -15.36
C VAL A 522 24.29 -4.00 -16.23
N LEU A 523 24.27 -5.29 -15.91
CA LEU A 523 24.90 -6.33 -16.72
C LEU A 523 24.31 -6.39 -18.14
N GLU A 524 22.98 -6.34 -18.27
CA GLU A 524 22.30 -6.25 -19.57
C GLU A 524 22.74 -5.01 -20.36
N LEU A 525 22.77 -3.83 -19.71
CA LEU A 525 23.22 -2.58 -20.34
C LEU A 525 24.68 -2.68 -20.79
N CYS A 526 25.57 -3.26 -19.98
CA CYS A 526 26.97 -3.49 -20.32
C CYS A 526 27.10 -4.34 -21.59
N GLN A 527 26.35 -5.45 -21.69
CA GLN A 527 26.35 -6.32 -22.86
C GLN A 527 25.92 -5.59 -24.15
N GLN A 528 24.86 -4.77 -24.07
CA GLN A 528 24.33 -4.04 -25.23
C GLN A 528 25.21 -2.86 -25.68
N LEU A 529 25.96 -2.29 -24.72
CA LEU A 529 26.84 -1.14 -24.95
C LEU A 529 28.30 -1.53 -25.24
N ASP A 530 28.62 -2.81 -25.24
CA ASP A 530 29.99 -3.32 -25.42
C ASP A 530 30.95 -2.75 -24.36
N ILE A 531 30.52 -2.84 -23.09
CA ILE A 531 31.27 -2.42 -21.91
C ILE A 531 31.59 -3.67 -21.09
N GLU A 532 32.86 -3.85 -20.71
CA GLU A 532 33.27 -4.93 -19.81
C GLU A 532 32.72 -4.66 -18.40
N TYR A 533 31.94 -5.61 -17.87
CA TYR A 533 31.40 -5.51 -16.52
C TYR A 533 32.53 -5.53 -15.48
N SER A 534 32.44 -4.67 -14.45
CA SER A 534 33.43 -4.57 -13.39
C SER A 534 32.75 -4.34 -12.05
N GLU A 535 32.80 -5.36 -11.20
CA GLU A 535 32.26 -5.31 -9.83
C GLU A 535 32.88 -4.15 -9.04
N LYS A 536 34.19 -3.94 -9.16
CA LYS A 536 34.92 -2.82 -8.54
C LYS A 536 34.30 -1.46 -8.87
N TRP A 537 34.01 -1.21 -10.15
CA TRP A 537 33.45 0.07 -10.59
C TRP A 537 31.97 0.20 -10.22
N MET A 538 31.22 -0.90 -10.27
CA MET A 538 29.84 -0.95 -9.79
C MET A 538 29.76 -0.57 -8.30
N THR A 539 30.55 -1.20 -7.43
CA THR A 539 30.57 -0.87 -6.00
C THR A 539 30.94 0.60 -5.76
N LYS A 540 31.98 1.10 -6.45
CA LYS A 540 32.44 2.49 -6.28
C LYS A 540 31.39 3.50 -6.79
N ALA A 541 30.72 3.19 -7.88
CA ALA A 541 29.62 3.98 -8.44
C ALA A 541 28.42 4.03 -7.48
N GLY A 542 28.02 2.89 -6.90
CA GLY A 542 26.96 2.82 -5.90
C GLY A 542 27.25 3.67 -4.66
N GLN A 543 28.46 3.56 -4.11
CA GLN A 543 28.90 4.39 -2.97
C GLN A 543 28.87 5.88 -3.29
N LEU A 544 29.29 6.27 -4.50
CA LEU A 544 29.32 7.67 -4.90
C LEU A 544 27.92 8.23 -5.18
N ASN A 545 27.04 7.42 -5.79
CA ASN A 545 25.63 7.77 -5.95
C ASN A 545 24.94 7.97 -4.61
N ALA A 546 25.21 7.13 -3.61
CA ALA A 546 24.71 7.33 -2.25
C ALA A 546 25.21 8.67 -1.66
N GLN A 547 26.49 9.01 -1.83
CA GLN A 547 27.06 10.27 -1.33
C GLN A 547 26.48 11.53 -2.00
N THR A 548 26.17 11.48 -3.29
CA THR A 548 25.56 12.60 -4.04
C THR A 548 24.03 12.59 -4.00
N GLY A 549 23.42 11.59 -3.36
CA GLY A 549 21.97 11.40 -3.34
C GLY A 549 21.34 11.06 -4.70
N LEU A 550 22.07 10.35 -5.58
CA LEU A 550 21.57 9.89 -6.90
C LEU A 550 21.06 8.44 -6.90
N VAL A 551 21.47 7.61 -5.94
CA VAL A 551 20.85 6.28 -5.74
C VAL A 551 19.79 6.47 -4.66
N GLN A 552 18.54 6.23 -5.06
CA GLN A 552 17.41 6.12 -4.14
C GLN A 552 17.76 5.01 -3.14
N PHE A 553 17.97 5.41 -1.89
CA PHE A 553 18.61 4.60 -0.86
C PHE A 553 17.77 3.36 -0.50
N GLU A 554 18.44 2.24 -0.19
CA GLU A 554 17.93 1.15 0.65
C GLU A 554 18.70 1.10 1.98
N GLY A 555 18.01 0.84 3.10
CA GLY A 555 18.63 0.60 4.42
C GLY A 555 18.86 1.81 5.35
N GLY A 556 18.39 3.01 4.98
CA GLY A 556 18.52 4.25 5.80
C GLY A 556 17.92 5.49 5.13
N ARG A 557 16.75 5.33 4.50
CA ARG A 557 16.12 6.25 3.51
C ARG A 557 15.46 7.50 4.15
N TRP A 558 15.33 8.61 3.41
CA TRP A 558 14.26 9.59 3.68
C TRP A 558 12.93 8.98 3.22
N ARG A 559 12.01 8.81 4.17
CA ARG A 559 10.74 8.10 4.03
C ARG A 559 9.74 8.73 3.04
N ALA A 560 9.88 10.00 2.67
CA ALA A 560 8.94 10.68 1.77
C ALA A 560 8.82 10.04 0.37
N ASP A 561 9.86 9.34 -0.09
CA ASP A 561 9.83 8.63 -1.35
C ASP A 561 9.63 7.11 -1.18
N ARG A 562 9.50 6.59 0.07
CA ARG A 562 9.17 5.17 0.30
C ARG A 562 7.78 4.82 -0.19
N TYR A 563 6.81 5.74 -0.15
CA TYR A 563 5.50 5.56 -0.79
C TYR A 563 5.58 5.28 -2.29
N ARG A 564 6.70 5.62 -2.93
CA ARG A 564 6.83 5.41 -4.37
C ARG A 564 7.05 3.94 -4.70
N TYR A 565 7.77 3.17 -3.87
CA TYR A 565 8.22 1.81 -4.20
C TYR A 565 8.61 0.90 -2.99
N GLN A 566 8.13 1.13 -1.76
CA GLN A 566 8.18 0.16 -0.64
C GLN A 566 6.80 0.07 0.01
N ASP A 567 6.18 -1.08 0.24
CA ASP A 567 6.50 -2.46 -0.05
C ASP A 567 5.20 -3.08 -0.58
N SER A 568 5.32 -4.05 -1.46
CA SER A 568 4.29 -5.03 -1.82
C SER A 568 3.76 -5.85 -0.63
N ASP A 569 4.00 -5.42 0.61
CA ASP A 569 3.59 -6.05 1.86
C ASP A 569 3.09 -4.96 2.82
N GLY A 570 1.79 -4.67 2.77
CA GLY A 570 1.18 -3.70 3.69
C GLY A 570 -0.19 -3.19 3.28
N GLU A 571 -1.15 -4.11 3.10
CA GLU A 571 -2.63 -3.99 3.08
C GLU A 571 -3.34 -2.89 2.25
N SER A 572 -2.70 -1.79 1.84
CA SER A 572 -3.36 -0.65 1.18
C SER A 572 -3.32 -0.68 -0.35
N ASP A 573 -2.37 -1.38 -0.97
CA ASP A 573 -2.25 -1.48 -2.44
C ASP A 573 -2.85 -2.78 -3.02
N ILE A 574 -3.32 -3.69 -2.15
CA ILE A 574 -4.00 -4.92 -2.60
C ILE A 574 -5.25 -4.52 -3.38
N ASN A 575 -6.04 -3.57 -2.89
CA ASN A 575 -7.34 -3.21 -3.48
C ASN A 575 -7.21 -2.55 -4.86
N PHE A 576 -6.16 -1.77 -5.06
CA PHE A 576 -5.91 -1.05 -6.30
C PHE A 576 -5.39 -1.96 -7.42
N ASN A 577 -4.37 -2.77 -7.12
CA ASN A 577 -3.86 -3.80 -8.02
C ASN A 577 -4.94 -4.87 -8.28
N TYR A 578 -5.75 -5.18 -7.28
CA TYR A 578 -6.86 -6.12 -7.39
C TYR A 578 -8.01 -5.60 -8.28
N SER A 579 -8.44 -4.36 -8.13
CA SER A 579 -9.45 -3.76 -9.01
C SER A 579 -8.98 -3.66 -10.47
N GLN A 580 -7.68 -3.48 -10.71
CA GLN A 580 -7.10 -3.59 -12.05
C GLN A 580 -7.05 -5.04 -12.53
N TRP A 581 -6.57 -5.96 -11.71
CA TRP A 581 -6.53 -7.40 -11.98
C TRP A 581 -7.92 -7.94 -12.36
N MET A 582 -8.97 -7.58 -11.62
CA MET A 582 -10.36 -7.92 -11.92
C MET A 582 -10.83 -7.35 -13.26
N ARG A 583 -10.45 -6.11 -13.61
CA ARG A 583 -10.80 -5.50 -14.91
C ARG A 583 -10.09 -6.16 -16.09
N GLU A 584 -8.86 -6.62 -15.90
CA GLU A 584 -8.08 -7.31 -16.92
C GLU A 584 -8.54 -8.77 -17.11
N ARG A 585 -9.17 -9.36 -16.09
CA ARG A 585 -9.81 -10.68 -16.12
C ARG A 585 -11.17 -10.67 -16.84
N ASN A 586 -11.18 -10.19 -18.07
CA ASN A 586 -12.32 -10.33 -18.98
C ASN A 586 -12.11 -11.47 -19.98
N VAL A 587 -13.18 -12.18 -20.29
CA VAL A 587 -13.10 -13.25 -21.29
C VAL A 587 -12.90 -12.64 -22.67
N THR A 588 -11.77 -12.98 -23.28
CA THR A 588 -11.31 -12.44 -24.57
C THR A 588 -12.16 -12.91 -25.76
N SER A 589 -12.95 -13.98 -25.61
CA SER A 589 -13.82 -14.51 -26.67
C SER A 589 -15.08 -15.19 -26.12
N LEU A 590 -16.22 -14.48 -26.19
CA LEU A 590 -17.54 -15.05 -25.92
C LEU A 590 -17.88 -16.23 -26.86
N LYS A 591 -17.34 -16.23 -28.08
CA LYS A 591 -17.53 -17.32 -29.04
C LYS A 591 -16.86 -18.61 -28.58
N ALA A 592 -15.62 -18.53 -28.06
CA ALA A 592 -14.91 -19.71 -27.56
C ALA A 592 -15.59 -20.29 -26.31
N LEU A 593 -16.15 -19.43 -25.46
CA LEU A 593 -17.00 -19.86 -24.36
C LEU A 593 -18.26 -20.58 -24.83
N GLN A 594 -18.98 -20.01 -25.80
CA GLN A 594 -20.19 -20.64 -26.32
C GLN A 594 -19.87 -22.00 -26.96
N GLU A 595 -18.80 -22.10 -27.77
CA GLU A 595 -18.34 -23.37 -28.35
C GLU A 595 -17.97 -24.40 -27.26
N ARG A 596 -17.37 -23.95 -26.16
CA ARG A 596 -17.08 -24.81 -24.99
C ARG A 596 -18.36 -25.29 -24.32
N VAL A 597 -19.32 -24.40 -24.06
CA VAL A 597 -20.62 -24.76 -23.48
C VAL A 597 -21.40 -25.71 -24.38
N ASP A 598 -21.44 -25.44 -25.69
CA ASP A 598 -22.14 -26.27 -26.69
C ASP A 598 -21.51 -27.68 -26.78
N SER A 599 -20.22 -27.83 -26.44
CA SER A 599 -19.54 -29.12 -26.39
C SER A 599 -19.99 -30.00 -25.22
N TRP A 600 -20.67 -29.46 -24.21
CA TRP A 600 -20.96 -30.15 -22.94
C TRP A 600 -22.09 -31.18 -23.00
N GLY A 601 -22.72 -31.41 -24.15
CA GLY A 601 -23.81 -32.37 -24.28
C GLY A 601 -25.04 -31.94 -23.47
N THR A 602 -25.46 -32.74 -22.48
CA THR A 602 -26.57 -32.37 -21.58
C THR A 602 -26.15 -31.20 -20.68
N PRO A 603 -26.86 -30.06 -20.64
CA PRO A 603 -26.47 -28.90 -19.83
C PRO A 603 -26.59 -29.20 -18.33
N LEU A 604 -25.66 -28.67 -17.53
CA LEU A 604 -25.72 -28.73 -16.06
C LEU A 604 -26.70 -27.66 -15.56
N SER A 605 -27.59 -27.98 -14.63
CA SER A 605 -28.56 -27.00 -14.12
C SER A 605 -28.21 -26.51 -12.72
N PHE A 606 -28.24 -25.19 -12.52
CA PHE A 606 -28.05 -24.55 -11.22
C PHE A 606 -29.35 -23.98 -10.67
N VAL A 607 -29.54 -24.11 -9.36
CA VAL A 607 -30.53 -23.38 -8.58
C VAL A 607 -29.77 -22.34 -7.77
N LEU A 608 -30.06 -21.06 -7.99
CA LEU A 608 -29.52 -19.98 -7.17
C LEU A 608 -30.45 -19.72 -5.99
N VAL A 609 -29.93 -19.78 -4.77
CA VAL A 609 -30.68 -19.49 -3.54
C VAL A 609 -30.12 -18.20 -2.94
N ILE A 610 -30.94 -17.16 -2.90
CA ILE A 610 -30.64 -15.88 -2.25
C ILE A 610 -31.22 -15.90 -0.83
N ILE A 611 -30.37 -15.75 0.17
CA ILE A 611 -30.71 -15.73 1.58
C ILE A 611 -30.89 -14.27 2.02
N ASP A 612 -32.10 -13.89 2.41
CA ASP A 612 -32.44 -12.54 2.87
C ASP A 612 -32.60 -12.51 4.39
N ASP A 613 -31.52 -12.14 5.07
CA ASP A 613 -31.43 -11.84 6.50
C ASP A 613 -31.39 -10.32 6.78
N ALA A 614 -31.50 -9.49 5.73
CA ALA A 614 -31.27 -8.05 5.79
C ALA A 614 -32.53 -7.23 6.10
N ASP A 615 -32.36 -6.13 6.84
CA ASP A 615 -33.45 -5.20 7.18
C ASP A 615 -33.91 -4.36 5.96
N PHE A 616 -33.13 -4.32 4.88
CA PHE A 616 -33.35 -3.42 3.73
C PHE A 616 -33.72 -4.16 2.43
N GLU A 617 -34.74 -3.67 1.72
CA GLU A 617 -35.21 -4.27 0.45
C GLU A 617 -34.20 -4.14 -0.71
N GLY A 618 -33.28 -3.16 -0.62
CA GLY A 618 -32.31 -2.87 -1.69
C GLY A 618 -31.27 -3.98 -1.93
N GLU A 619 -30.93 -4.74 -0.89
CA GLU A 619 -29.87 -5.75 -0.92
C GLU A 619 -30.26 -6.99 -1.74
N VAL A 620 -31.51 -7.45 -1.62
CA VAL A 620 -32.04 -8.56 -2.43
C VAL A 620 -32.05 -8.22 -3.91
N LEU A 621 -32.46 -6.98 -4.26
CA LEU A 621 -32.48 -6.51 -5.65
C LEU A 621 -31.08 -6.46 -6.26
N GLN A 622 -30.06 -6.11 -5.47
CA GLN A 622 -28.68 -6.11 -5.89
C GLN A 622 -28.20 -7.53 -6.28
N SER A 623 -28.46 -8.50 -5.41
CA SER A 623 -28.11 -9.91 -5.68
C SER A 623 -28.85 -10.45 -6.91
N LEU A 624 -30.14 -10.15 -7.06
CA LEU A 624 -30.93 -10.50 -8.25
C LEU A 624 -30.38 -9.87 -9.55
N ARG A 625 -29.91 -8.63 -9.50
CA ARG A 625 -29.27 -7.99 -10.68
C ARG A 625 -27.99 -8.72 -11.09
N SER A 626 -27.20 -9.21 -10.15
CA SER A 626 -25.97 -9.98 -10.47
C SER A 626 -26.30 -11.30 -11.19
N GLN A 627 -27.40 -11.97 -10.81
CA GLN A 627 -27.87 -13.18 -11.48
C GLN A 627 -28.19 -12.94 -12.96
N SER A 628 -28.83 -11.81 -13.29
CA SER A 628 -29.20 -11.49 -14.68
C SER A 628 -27.99 -11.26 -15.61
N LYS A 629 -26.79 -11.05 -15.04
CA LYS A 629 -25.54 -10.85 -15.75
C LYS A 629 -24.73 -12.14 -15.97
N GLN A 630 -25.17 -13.27 -15.41
CA GLN A 630 -24.47 -14.54 -15.54
C GLN A 630 -24.43 -14.99 -17.01
N LEU A 631 -23.25 -15.36 -17.49
CA LEU A 631 -23.11 -15.96 -18.83
C LEU A 631 -23.68 -17.38 -18.91
N TYR A 632 -23.76 -18.06 -17.77
CA TYR A 632 -24.42 -19.36 -17.62
C TYR A 632 -25.56 -19.19 -16.59
N PRO A 633 -26.76 -18.80 -17.01
CA PRO A 633 -27.83 -18.42 -16.08
C PRO A 633 -28.33 -19.64 -15.28
N PRO A 634 -28.72 -19.45 -14.01
CA PRO A 634 -29.35 -20.52 -13.23
C PRO A 634 -30.72 -20.89 -13.84
N ALA A 635 -31.10 -22.15 -13.71
CA ALA A 635 -32.39 -22.66 -14.16
C ALA A 635 -33.54 -22.20 -13.26
N GLN A 636 -33.27 -22.02 -11.96
CA GLN A 636 -34.23 -21.51 -10.99
C GLN A 636 -33.55 -20.54 -10.02
N VAL A 637 -34.32 -19.56 -9.54
CA VAL A 637 -33.90 -18.63 -8.50
C VAL A 637 -34.90 -18.70 -7.36
N TYR A 638 -34.40 -18.99 -6.15
CA TYR A 638 -35.18 -18.96 -4.92
C TYR A 638 -34.71 -17.80 -4.04
N VAL A 639 -35.64 -17.09 -3.43
CA VAL A 639 -35.35 -16.12 -2.37
C VAL A 639 -35.95 -16.65 -1.08
N LEU A 640 -35.12 -16.84 -0.05
CA LEU A 640 -35.52 -17.23 1.29
C LEU A 640 -35.54 -15.98 2.15
N SER A 641 -36.72 -15.55 2.58
CA SER A 641 -36.85 -14.32 3.36
C SER A 641 -37.85 -14.50 4.50
N SER A 642 -37.63 -13.81 5.61
CA SER A 642 -38.67 -13.66 6.64
C SER A 642 -39.78 -12.68 6.23
N ARG A 643 -39.57 -11.93 5.14
CA ARG A 643 -40.47 -10.90 4.61
C ARG A 643 -41.32 -11.45 3.45
N PRO A 644 -42.52 -10.89 3.21
CA PRO A 644 -43.29 -11.22 2.01
C PRO A 644 -42.60 -10.68 0.75
N ALA A 645 -42.89 -11.30 -0.39
CA ALA A 645 -42.35 -10.86 -1.68
C ALA A 645 -42.76 -9.40 -1.99
N PRO A 646 -41.82 -8.53 -2.38
CA PRO A 646 -42.14 -7.17 -2.78
C PRO A 646 -42.93 -7.13 -4.10
N HIS A 647 -43.66 -6.05 -4.34
CA HIS A 647 -44.43 -5.89 -5.57
C HIS A 647 -43.50 -5.71 -6.79
N GLY A 648 -43.74 -6.47 -7.87
CA GLY A 648 -43.00 -6.36 -9.13
C GLY A 648 -41.79 -7.29 -9.28
N ILE A 649 -41.65 -8.29 -8.42
CA ILE A 649 -40.72 -9.41 -8.62
C ILE A 649 -41.13 -10.22 -9.85
N ASP A 650 -40.14 -10.64 -10.64
CA ASP A 650 -40.32 -11.48 -11.84
C ASP A 650 -41.06 -12.80 -11.49
N GLU A 651 -42.00 -13.22 -12.34
CA GLU A 651 -42.72 -14.49 -12.19
C GLU A 651 -41.79 -15.71 -12.17
N GLY A 652 -40.56 -15.57 -12.69
CA GLY A 652 -39.52 -16.60 -12.66
C GLY A 652 -38.83 -16.81 -11.30
N ILE A 653 -39.05 -15.94 -10.30
CA ILE A 653 -38.38 -16.01 -8.98
C ILE A 653 -39.32 -16.66 -7.95
N GLN A 654 -38.86 -17.74 -7.33
CA GLN A 654 -39.59 -18.45 -6.28
C GLN A 654 -39.30 -17.82 -4.91
N TRP A 655 -40.28 -17.10 -4.35
CA TRP A 655 -40.14 -16.48 -3.04
C TRP A 655 -40.70 -17.38 -1.94
N LEU A 656 -39.84 -17.87 -1.04
CA LEU A 656 -40.24 -18.60 0.16
C LEU A 656 -40.21 -17.64 1.34
N SER A 657 -41.37 -17.45 1.97
CA SER A 657 -41.53 -16.59 3.14
C SER A 657 -41.99 -17.39 4.35
N ALA A 658 -41.18 -17.43 5.41
CA ALA A 658 -41.50 -18.09 6.67
C ALA A 658 -40.84 -17.37 7.85
N SER A 659 -41.37 -17.54 9.06
CA SER A 659 -40.79 -16.98 10.29
C SER A 659 -39.57 -17.76 10.80
N ASP A 660 -39.33 -18.96 10.25
CA ASP A 660 -38.22 -19.82 10.63
C ASP A 660 -36.88 -19.31 10.07
N HIS A 661 -35.78 -19.79 10.63
CA HIS A 661 -34.43 -19.48 10.13
C HIS A 661 -34.25 -19.99 8.69
N TRP A 662 -33.51 -19.26 7.84
CA TRP A 662 -33.36 -19.62 6.41
C TRP A 662 -32.82 -21.04 6.20
N SER A 663 -31.98 -21.53 7.10
CA SER A 663 -31.42 -22.88 7.03
C SER A 663 -32.47 -23.97 7.18
N VAL A 664 -33.55 -23.71 7.94
CA VAL A 664 -34.72 -24.59 8.04
C VAL A 664 -35.50 -24.55 6.74
N MET A 665 -35.79 -23.35 6.23
CA MET A 665 -36.51 -23.15 4.98
C MET A 665 -35.80 -23.85 3.81
N LEU A 666 -34.48 -23.71 3.73
CA LEU A 666 -33.67 -24.37 2.71
C LEU A 666 -33.68 -25.89 2.87
N ALA A 667 -33.51 -26.41 4.09
CA ALA A 667 -33.53 -27.85 4.34
C ALA A 667 -34.84 -28.51 3.88
N GLU A 668 -35.97 -27.85 4.06
CA GLU A 668 -37.29 -28.32 3.60
C GLU A 668 -37.48 -28.16 2.08
N ALA A 669 -36.91 -27.11 1.49
CA ALA A 669 -37.08 -26.78 0.08
C ALA A 669 -36.15 -27.57 -0.87
N ILE A 670 -34.96 -27.99 -0.44
CA ILE A 670 -33.95 -28.66 -1.30
C ILE A 670 -34.56 -29.84 -2.07
N ALA A 671 -35.41 -30.64 -1.45
CA ALA A 671 -36.01 -31.80 -2.11
C ALA A 671 -36.94 -31.43 -3.27
N GLN A 672 -37.50 -30.22 -3.26
CA GLN A 672 -38.49 -29.73 -4.23
C GLN A 672 -37.86 -28.90 -5.37
N MET A 673 -36.61 -28.44 -5.20
CA MET A 673 -35.88 -27.69 -6.22
C MET A 673 -35.57 -28.56 -7.44
N ASP A 674 -35.65 -27.98 -8.63
CA ASP A 674 -35.38 -28.63 -9.92
C ASP A 674 -34.05 -28.12 -10.49
N GLY A 675 -32.97 -28.78 -10.09
CA GLY A 675 -31.62 -28.55 -10.61
C GLY A 675 -30.59 -29.54 -10.05
N ASP A 676 -29.43 -29.60 -10.70
CA ASP A 676 -28.34 -30.52 -10.34
C ASP A 676 -27.53 -29.98 -9.15
N TRP A 677 -27.26 -28.66 -9.16
CA TRP A 677 -26.44 -27.95 -8.18
C TRP A 677 -27.17 -26.77 -7.58
N ILE A 678 -26.91 -26.50 -6.31
CA ILE A 678 -27.46 -25.37 -5.56
C ILE A 678 -26.31 -24.42 -5.23
N GLN A 679 -26.43 -23.15 -5.62
CA GLN A 679 -25.50 -22.07 -5.28
C GLN A 679 -26.14 -21.17 -4.22
N LEU A 680 -25.46 -20.95 -3.10
CA LEU A 680 -25.90 -20.00 -2.07
C LEU A 680 -25.34 -18.60 -2.32
N LEU A 681 -26.16 -17.58 -2.07
CA LEU A 681 -25.77 -16.16 -2.12
C LEU A 681 -26.54 -15.43 -1.02
N HIS A 682 -25.91 -14.54 -0.25
CA HIS A 682 -26.66 -13.71 0.70
C HIS A 682 -27.13 -12.43 0.01
N ALA A 683 -28.23 -11.86 0.49
CA ALA A 683 -28.69 -10.54 0.07
C ALA A 683 -27.56 -9.52 0.25
N GLY A 684 -27.39 -8.65 -0.75
CA GLY A 684 -26.30 -7.67 -0.81
C GLY A 684 -25.04 -8.19 -1.52
N ASP A 685 -24.82 -9.50 -1.57
CA ASP A 685 -23.71 -10.10 -2.33
C ASP A 685 -23.99 -10.08 -3.83
N GLN A 686 -22.94 -10.09 -4.65
CA GLN A 686 -23.02 -10.22 -6.10
C GLN A 686 -22.25 -11.45 -6.58
N LEU A 687 -22.81 -12.21 -7.51
CA LEU A 687 -22.03 -13.19 -8.26
C LEU A 687 -21.20 -12.50 -9.33
N ASP A 688 -19.93 -12.90 -9.46
CA ASP A 688 -19.11 -12.54 -10.62
C ASP A 688 -19.79 -13.07 -11.90
N PRO A 689 -19.83 -12.32 -13.03
CA PRO A 689 -20.52 -12.73 -14.25
C PRO A 689 -20.15 -14.12 -14.82
N PHE A 690 -18.98 -14.64 -14.45
CA PHE A 690 -18.46 -15.94 -14.89
C PHE A 690 -18.64 -17.05 -13.86
N ALA A 691 -19.13 -16.76 -12.65
CA ALA A 691 -19.17 -17.68 -11.51
C ALA A 691 -19.82 -19.04 -11.85
N LEU A 692 -21.06 -19.04 -12.32
CA LEU A 692 -21.77 -20.30 -12.62
C LEU A 692 -21.18 -21.05 -13.82
N LEU A 693 -20.56 -20.32 -14.76
CA LEU A 693 -19.91 -20.91 -15.93
C LEU A 693 -18.62 -21.64 -15.53
N LEU A 694 -17.80 -21.03 -14.68
CA LEU A 694 -16.58 -21.62 -14.16
C LEU A 694 -16.89 -22.84 -13.28
N LEU A 695 -17.91 -22.74 -12.41
CA LEU A 695 -18.39 -23.88 -11.65
C LEU A 695 -18.84 -25.02 -12.57
N ALA A 696 -19.65 -24.75 -13.59
CA ALA A 696 -20.09 -25.77 -14.55
C ALA A 696 -18.93 -26.48 -15.22
N ASP A 697 -17.89 -25.73 -15.61
CA ASP A 697 -16.70 -26.26 -16.25
C ASP A 697 -15.90 -27.16 -15.31
N ARG A 698 -15.65 -26.72 -14.07
CA ARG A 698 -14.91 -27.51 -13.07
C ARG A 698 -15.66 -28.76 -12.62
N ILE A 699 -16.99 -28.67 -12.39
CA ILE A 699 -17.85 -29.81 -12.06
C ILE A 699 -17.78 -30.90 -13.14
N ARG A 700 -17.65 -30.51 -14.42
CA ARG A 700 -17.50 -31.46 -15.52
C ARG A 700 -16.11 -32.05 -15.63
N ALA A 701 -15.09 -31.28 -15.27
CA ALA A 701 -13.72 -31.76 -15.24
C ALA A 701 -13.51 -32.81 -14.13
N ASP A 702 -14.20 -32.65 -12.99
CA ASP A 702 -14.16 -33.61 -11.89
C ASP A 702 -15.55 -33.84 -11.27
N SER A 703 -16.18 -34.95 -11.66
CA SER A 703 -17.48 -35.36 -11.15
C SER A 703 -17.44 -35.91 -9.72
N ASN A 704 -16.27 -36.09 -9.11
CA ASN A 704 -16.19 -36.59 -7.73
C ASN A 704 -16.56 -35.51 -6.71
N ILE A 705 -16.47 -34.23 -7.08
CA ILE A 705 -16.73 -33.11 -6.18
C ILE A 705 -18.23 -32.96 -5.92
N VAL A 706 -18.58 -32.83 -4.65
CA VAL A 706 -19.94 -32.68 -4.10
C VAL A 706 -20.21 -31.25 -3.65
N VAL A 707 -19.18 -30.57 -3.11
CA VAL A 707 -19.28 -29.20 -2.62
C VAL A 707 -18.15 -28.38 -3.21
N TYR A 708 -18.45 -27.19 -3.72
CA TYR A 708 -17.49 -26.18 -4.12
C TYR A 708 -17.57 -24.97 -3.20
N TYR A 709 -16.40 -24.42 -2.89
CA TYR A 709 -16.23 -23.05 -2.44
C TYR A 709 -15.28 -22.35 -3.40
N GLY A 710 -15.32 -21.02 -3.43
CA GLY A 710 -14.40 -20.23 -4.23
C GLY A 710 -13.85 -19.04 -3.47
N ASP A 711 -12.99 -18.31 -4.15
CA ASP A 711 -12.47 -17.06 -3.65
C ASP A 711 -13.57 -16.00 -3.64
N GLU A 712 -13.44 -15.06 -2.71
CA GLU A 712 -14.39 -13.96 -2.59
C GLU A 712 -13.64 -12.66 -2.30
N ASP A 713 -14.25 -11.54 -2.62
CA ASP A 713 -13.80 -10.22 -2.19
C ASP A 713 -14.94 -9.50 -1.47
N GLN A 714 -14.68 -8.26 -1.06
CA GLN A 714 -15.67 -7.38 -0.49
C GLN A 714 -16.06 -6.28 -1.49
N LEU A 715 -17.36 -6.11 -1.66
CA LEU A 715 -17.96 -4.98 -2.35
C LEU A 715 -18.23 -3.84 -1.37
N CYS A 716 -17.59 -2.69 -1.58
CA CYS A 716 -17.82 -1.47 -0.80
C CYS A 716 -17.88 -0.26 -1.74
N ASN A 717 -18.99 0.48 -1.71
CA ASN A 717 -19.20 1.68 -2.54
C ASN A 717 -18.91 1.43 -4.05
N ASP A 718 -19.41 0.32 -4.60
CA ASP A 718 -19.18 -0.12 -5.99
C ASP A 718 -17.73 -0.46 -6.37
N ILE A 719 -16.86 -0.65 -5.36
CA ILE A 719 -15.44 -1.06 -5.54
C ILE A 719 -15.25 -2.46 -4.93
N TYR A 720 -14.56 -3.33 -5.68
CA TYR A 720 -14.11 -4.64 -5.21
C TYR A 720 -12.78 -4.51 -4.49
N GLN A 721 -12.72 -4.98 -3.24
CA GLN A 721 -11.56 -4.82 -2.37
C GLN A 721 -11.44 -5.99 -1.39
N GLY A 722 -10.28 -6.17 -0.76
CA GLY A 722 -10.03 -7.20 0.24
C GLY A 722 -10.22 -8.62 -0.30
N PRO A 723 -9.53 -9.03 -1.38
CA PRO A 723 -9.63 -10.38 -1.91
C PRO A 723 -9.20 -11.41 -0.87
N LEU A 724 -9.96 -12.50 -0.82
CA LEU A 724 -9.72 -13.69 -0.03
C LEU A 724 -9.51 -14.87 -0.96
N PHE A 725 -8.27 -14.98 -1.44
CA PHE A 725 -7.70 -16.17 -2.06
C PHE A 725 -7.53 -17.27 -1.00
N LYS A 726 -8.42 -18.25 -1.02
CA LYS A 726 -8.49 -19.35 -0.08
C LYS A 726 -7.53 -20.46 -0.53
N PRO A 727 -6.97 -21.26 0.40
CA PRO A 727 -6.23 -22.46 0.01
C PRO A 727 -7.20 -23.54 -0.51
N ASP A 728 -6.65 -24.55 -1.19
CA ASP A 728 -7.34 -25.83 -1.38
C ASP A 728 -7.73 -26.48 -0.05
N PHE A 729 -8.65 -27.44 -0.10
CA PHE A 729 -9.37 -27.90 1.09
C PHE A 729 -8.43 -28.37 2.22
N ASN A 730 -8.33 -27.53 3.24
CA ASN A 730 -7.51 -27.72 4.42
C ASN A 730 -8.37 -28.16 5.59
N LEU A 731 -8.39 -29.47 5.88
CA LEU A 731 -9.22 -30.05 6.93
C LEU A 731 -8.94 -29.46 8.31
N ASP A 732 -7.66 -29.23 8.65
CA ASP A 732 -7.25 -28.77 9.97
C ASP A 732 -7.55 -27.27 10.17
N MET A 733 -7.47 -26.49 9.09
CA MET A 733 -7.95 -25.11 9.09
C MET A 733 -9.49 -25.05 9.20
N MET A 734 -10.22 -25.92 8.48
CA MET A 734 -11.69 -26.03 8.58
C MET A 734 -12.17 -26.42 9.99
N ARG A 735 -11.40 -27.28 10.66
CA ARG A 735 -11.64 -27.67 12.05
C ARG A 735 -11.33 -26.55 13.03
N SER A 736 -10.41 -25.66 12.69
CA SER A 736 -10.09 -24.48 13.48
C SER A 736 -11.19 -23.42 13.35
N TYR A 737 -11.64 -23.12 12.12
CA TYR A 737 -12.75 -22.19 11.86
C TYR A 737 -13.30 -22.35 10.42
N PRO A 738 -14.54 -21.89 10.11
CA PRO A 738 -15.18 -22.11 8.82
C PRO A 738 -14.63 -21.22 7.70
N TYR A 739 -13.38 -21.45 7.27
CA TYR A 739 -12.67 -20.56 6.33
C TYR A 739 -13.20 -20.57 4.88
N VAL A 740 -14.00 -21.58 4.53
CA VAL A 740 -14.57 -21.75 3.17
C VAL A 740 -15.60 -20.67 2.81
N GLY A 741 -16.01 -19.84 3.77
CA GLY A 741 -16.91 -18.71 3.54
C GLY A 741 -18.39 -19.10 3.49
N ARG A 742 -19.24 -18.09 3.31
CA ARG A 742 -20.71 -18.25 3.38
C ARG A 742 -21.38 -18.63 2.06
N SER A 743 -20.68 -18.49 0.94
CA SER A 743 -21.19 -18.82 -0.39
C SER A 743 -20.63 -20.16 -0.88
N LEU A 744 -21.41 -21.22 -0.70
CA LEU A 744 -21.07 -22.57 -1.12
C LEU A 744 -21.99 -23.04 -2.27
N ALA A 745 -21.44 -23.85 -3.16
CA ALA A 745 -22.20 -24.60 -4.16
C ALA A 745 -22.21 -26.08 -3.81
N PHE A 746 -23.33 -26.79 -3.92
CA PHE A 746 -23.36 -28.23 -3.62
C PHE A 746 -24.30 -29.02 -4.54
N GLU A 747 -23.91 -30.26 -4.84
CA GLU A 747 -24.73 -31.18 -5.64
C GLU A 747 -25.96 -31.60 -4.85
N ARG A 748 -27.14 -31.31 -5.41
CA ARG A 748 -28.42 -31.56 -4.77
C ARG A 748 -28.64 -33.04 -4.47
N ARG A 749 -28.39 -33.92 -5.45
CA ARG A 749 -28.67 -35.36 -5.32
C ARG A 749 -27.83 -36.00 -4.22
N ARG A 750 -26.50 -35.83 -4.25
CA ARG A 750 -25.61 -36.37 -3.21
C ARG A 750 -25.85 -35.75 -1.84
N THR A 751 -26.24 -34.47 -1.78
CA THR A 751 -26.67 -33.85 -0.52
C THR A 751 -27.89 -34.55 0.08
N LEU A 752 -28.89 -34.90 -0.72
CA LEU A 752 -30.06 -35.66 -0.26
C LEU A 752 -29.70 -37.09 0.17
N GLU A 753 -28.75 -37.75 -0.52
CA GLU A 753 -28.26 -39.09 -0.17
C GLU A 753 -27.66 -39.15 1.23
N ILE A 754 -27.03 -38.07 1.70
CA ILE A 754 -26.44 -37.95 3.05
C ILE A 754 -27.32 -37.21 4.06
N GLY A 755 -28.63 -37.11 3.78
CA GLY A 755 -29.64 -36.62 4.72
C GLY A 755 -29.96 -35.13 4.65
N GLY A 756 -29.56 -34.42 3.60
CA GLY A 756 -29.89 -33.00 3.38
C GLY A 756 -29.04 -32.02 4.21
N LEU A 757 -29.56 -30.81 4.42
CA LEU A 757 -28.94 -29.80 5.30
C LEU A 757 -29.39 -30.00 6.75
N ASN A 758 -28.43 -29.88 7.68
CA ASN A 758 -28.71 -29.93 9.10
C ASN A 758 -28.93 -28.51 9.64
N ALA A 759 -30.19 -28.09 9.69
CA ALA A 759 -30.57 -26.73 10.09
C ALA A 759 -30.24 -26.40 11.56
N THR A 760 -29.93 -27.38 12.40
CA THR A 760 -29.53 -27.15 13.81
C THR A 760 -28.21 -26.40 13.94
N PHE A 761 -27.46 -26.21 12.86
CA PHE A 761 -26.24 -25.41 12.83
C PHE A 761 -26.46 -23.97 12.32
N GLY A 762 -27.70 -23.54 12.05
CA GLY A 762 -27.98 -22.14 11.69
C GLY A 762 -27.22 -21.71 10.44
N GLU A 763 -26.47 -20.60 10.54
CA GLU A 763 -25.54 -20.10 9.51
C GLU A 763 -24.52 -21.16 9.05
N LEU A 764 -24.12 -22.08 9.93
CA LEU A 764 -23.14 -23.12 9.65
C LEU A 764 -23.75 -24.44 9.12
N ALA A 765 -25.04 -24.48 8.78
CA ALA A 765 -25.67 -25.66 8.18
C ALA A 765 -24.97 -26.14 6.88
N PRO A 766 -24.54 -25.26 5.95
CA PRO A 766 -23.73 -25.67 4.80
C PRO A 766 -22.33 -26.17 5.18
N HIS A 767 -21.76 -25.72 6.30
CA HIS A 767 -20.43 -26.15 6.76
C HIS A 767 -20.47 -27.57 7.37
N ASP A 768 -21.57 -27.95 8.01
CA ASP A 768 -21.81 -29.36 8.40
C ASP A 768 -21.94 -30.26 7.17
N LEU A 769 -22.49 -29.75 6.07
CA LEU A 769 -22.54 -30.47 4.79
C LEU A 769 -21.14 -30.67 4.19
N VAL A 770 -20.23 -29.70 4.31
CA VAL A 770 -18.82 -29.86 3.92
C VAL A 770 -18.19 -31.02 4.68
N PHE A 771 -18.33 -31.05 6.02
CA PHE A 771 -17.80 -32.15 6.83
C PHE A 771 -18.42 -33.50 6.47
N ARG A 772 -19.76 -33.59 6.39
CA ARG A 772 -20.45 -34.84 6.03
C ARG A 772 -20.12 -35.32 4.62
N SER A 773 -19.87 -34.41 3.68
CA SER A 773 -19.43 -34.77 2.33
C SER A 773 -18.01 -35.35 2.36
N ALA A 774 -17.09 -34.73 3.09
CA ALA A 774 -15.75 -35.26 3.30
C ALA A 774 -15.76 -36.64 4.01
N GLU A 775 -16.66 -36.84 4.98
CA GLU A 775 -16.84 -38.11 5.70
C GLU A 775 -17.40 -39.22 4.79
N ALA A 776 -18.43 -38.91 3.98
CA ALA A 776 -19.13 -39.90 3.17
C ALA A 776 -18.43 -40.21 1.83
N PHE A 777 -17.77 -39.22 1.24
CA PHE A 777 -17.23 -39.28 -0.13
C PHE A 777 -15.72 -39.01 -0.19
N GLY A 778 -15.06 -38.75 0.95
CA GLY A 778 -13.62 -38.45 1.04
C GLY A 778 -13.29 -36.97 0.83
N LEU A 779 -12.07 -36.56 1.19
CA LEU A 779 -11.64 -35.15 1.11
C LEU A 779 -11.68 -34.57 -0.31
N GLY A 780 -11.43 -35.41 -1.34
CA GLY A 780 -11.53 -35.01 -2.75
C GLY A 780 -12.96 -34.72 -3.23
N SER A 781 -13.97 -34.88 -2.37
CA SER A 781 -15.34 -34.43 -2.66
C SER A 781 -15.56 -32.93 -2.41
N ILE A 782 -14.57 -32.23 -1.85
CA ILE A 782 -14.62 -30.78 -1.64
C ILE A 782 -13.68 -30.11 -2.64
N GLY A 783 -14.27 -29.31 -3.54
CA GLY A 783 -13.56 -28.57 -4.57
C GLY A 783 -13.33 -27.13 -4.16
N HIS A 784 -12.16 -26.62 -4.50
CA HIS A 784 -11.85 -25.21 -4.47
C HIS A 784 -11.85 -24.68 -5.91
N LEU A 785 -12.62 -23.63 -6.16
CA LEU A 785 -12.51 -22.84 -7.38
C LEU A 785 -11.62 -21.64 -7.08
N ASP A 786 -10.39 -21.69 -7.60
CA ASP A 786 -9.31 -20.70 -7.48
C ASP A 786 -9.59 -19.40 -8.26
N GLU A 787 -10.83 -18.92 -8.14
CA GLU A 787 -11.37 -17.76 -8.81
C GLU A 787 -12.36 -17.02 -7.91
N VAL A 788 -12.37 -15.69 -8.03
CA VAL A 788 -13.31 -14.85 -7.29
C VAL A 788 -14.68 -15.00 -7.93
N ILE A 789 -15.57 -15.71 -7.24
CA ILE A 789 -16.92 -16.00 -7.75
C ILE A 789 -18.01 -15.16 -7.07
N VAL A 790 -17.67 -14.51 -5.96
CA VAL A 790 -18.60 -13.72 -5.15
C VAL A 790 -17.93 -12.43 -4.69
N HIS A 791 -18.67 -11.33 -4.82
CA HIS A 791 -18.36 -10.05 -4.22
C HIS A 791 -19.29 -9.83 -3.02
N ALA A 792 -18.76 -10.02 -1.82
CA ALA A 792 -19.54 -10.03 -0.60
C ALA A 792 -19.90 -8.60 -0.14
N GLY A 793 -21.17 -8.36 0.21
CA GLY A 793 -21.64 -7.08 0.74
C GLY A 793 -21.15 -6.78 2.17
N ILE A 794 -20.68 -7.80 2.90
CA ILE A 794 -20.03 -7.65 4.21
C ILE A 794 -18.65 -8.30 4.19
N SER A 795 -17.76 -7.84 5.06
CA SER A 795 -16.43 -8.45 5.18
C SER A 795 -16.52 -9.86 5.78
N PHE A 796 -15.57 -10.72 5.41
CA PHE A 796 -15.43 -12.05 6.00
C PHE A 796 -15.25 -12.03 7.52
N GLY A 797 -14.52 -11.03 8.04
CA GLY A 797 -14.37 -10.82 9.48
C GLY A 797 -15.70 -10.47 10.16
N THR A 798 -16.56 -9.67 9.52
CA THR A 798 -17.91 -9.36 10.00
C THR A 798 -18.77 -10.62 10.07
N TRP A 799 -18.71 -11.48 9.05
CA TRP A 799 -19.45 -12.75 9.05
C TRP A 799 -18.95 -13.70 10.16
N LEU A 800 -17.64 -13.85 10.33
CA LEU A 800 -17.06 -14.67 11.41
C LEU A 800 -17.45 -14.18 12.81
N ALA A 801 -17.60 -12.86 12.97
CA ALA A 801 -18.03 -12.25 14.23
C ALA A 801 -19.54 -12.39 14.51
N ASN A 802 -20.33 -12.95 13.57
CA ASN A 802 -21.75 -13.22 13.78
C ASN A 802 -21.93 -14.16 15.00
N PRO A 803 -22.75 -13.80 16.00
CA PRO A 803 -23.00 -14.64 17.17
C PRO A 803 -23.48 -16.05 16.85
N ASP A 804 -24.22 -16.24 15.75
CA ASP A 804 -24.70 -17.55 15.32
C ASP A 804 -23.56 -18.43 14.80
N VAL A 805 -22.60 -17.83 14.09
CA VAL A 805 -21.37 -18.50 13.63
C VAL A 805 -20.49 -18.85 14.82
N GLY A 806 -20.06 -17.85 15.58
CA GLY A 806 -19.14 -18.04 16.71
C GLY A 806 -19.70 -18.98 17.79
N GLY A 807 -21.01 -18.90 18.06
CA GLY A 807 -21.69 -19.75 19.04
C GLY A 807 -21.82 -21.23 18.63
N ARG A 808 -21.62 -21.56 17.35
CA ARG A 808 -21.83 -22.92 16.82
C ARG A 808 -20.57 -23.59 16.27
N CYS A 809 -19.47 -22.86 16.06
CA CYS A 809 -18.20 -23.39 15.55
C CYS A 809 -17.69 -24.63 16.32
N ALA A 810 -17.66 -24.58 17.66
CA ALA A 810 -17.18 -25.70 18.46
C ALA A 810 -18.11 -26.91 18.38
N ALA A 811 -19.43 -26.70 18.43
CA ALA A 811 -20.42 -27.75 18.33
C ALA A 811 -20.41 -28.44 16.95
N LEU A 812 -20.19 -27.67 15.88
CA LEU A 812 -20.04 -28.19 14.51
C LEU A 812 -18.87 -29.17 14.43
N VAL A 813 -17.70 -28.76 14.93
CA VAL A 813 -16.48 -29.56 14.86
C VAL A 813 -16.56 -30.78 15.78
N THR A 814 -17.14 -30.64 16.97
CA THR A 814 -17.42 -31.78 17.84
C THR A 814 -18.35 -32.79 17.17
N ALA A 815 -19.42 -32.34 16.51
CA ALA A 815 -20.31 -33.25 15.77
C ALA A 815 -19.58 -33.99 14.64
N HIS A 816 -18.68 -33.32 13.91
CA HIS A 816 -17.82 -33.95 12.92
C HIS A 816 -16.90 -35.02 13.52
N LEU A 817 -16.19 -34.71 14.60
CA LEU A 817 -15.26 -35.63 15.24
C LEU A 817 -15.97 -36.81 15.92
N ASP A 818 -17.17 -36.59 16.48
CA ASP A 818 -18.02 -37.63 17.05
C ASP A 818 -18.49 -38.63 15.99
N ARG A 819 -18.87 -38.15 14.80
CA ARG A 819 -19.23 -39.01 13.65
C ARG A 819 -18.04 -39.87 13.20
N LEU A 820 -16.84 -39.31 13.24
CA LEU A 820 -15.59 -40.04 12.97
C LEU A 820 -15.12 -40.93 14.13
N GLN A 821 -15.80 -40.89 15.29
CA GLN A 821 -15.44 -41.61 16.51
C GLN A 821 -14.02 -41.28 17.01
N VAL A 822 -13.61 -40.02 16.86
CA VAL A 822 -12.31 -39.52 17.32
C VAL A 822 -12.47 -38.97 18.73
N ALA A 823 -11.77 -39.55 19.71
CA ALA A 823 -11.75 -39.04 21.07
C ALA A 823 -11.05 -37.67 21.11
N HIS A 824 -11.72 -36.65 21.61
CA HIS A 824 -11.21 -35.27 21.55
C HIS A 824 -11.77 -34.40 22.68
N GLU A 825 -11.09 -33.29 22.93
CA GLU A 825 -11.63 -32.13 23.64
C GLU A 825 -11.51 -30.89 22.75
N THR A 826 -12.60 -30.15 22.63
CA THR A 826 -12.62 -28.86 21.92
C THR A 826 -12.51 -27.73 22.94
N HIS A 827 -11.47 -26.93 22.81
CA HIS A 827 -11.21 -25.75 23.61
C HIS A 827 -11.33 -24.50 22.75
N GLN A 828 -11.62 -23.36 23.38
CA GLN A 828 -11.59 -22.09 22.68
C GLN A 828 -10.15 -21.73 22.31
N GLY A 829 -9.94 -21.31 21.07
CA GLY A 829 -8.67 -20.80 20.57
C GLY A 829 -8.44 -19.34 20.96
N THR A 830 -7.51 -18.69 20.24
CA THR A 830 -7.12 -17.29 20.51
C THR A 830 -8.24 -16.29 20.26
N LEU A 831 -9.18 -16.60 19.37
CA LEU A 831 -10.40 -15.83 19.10
C LEU A 831 -11.65 -16.65 19.47
N PRO A 832 -12.79 -16.00 19.78
CA PRO A 832 -14.00 -16.69 20.24
C PRO A 832 -14.54 -17.76 19.28
N PHE A 833 -14.34 -17.59 17.97
CA PHE A 833 -14.80 -18.49 16.91
C PHE A 833 -13.75 -19.49 16.45
N PHE A 834 -12.56 -19.51 17.08
CA PHE A 834 -11.51 -20.48 16.79
C PHE A 834 -11.59 -21.66 17.74
N ASN A 835 -11.42 -22.86 17.18
CA ASN A 835 -11.34 -24.09 17.94
C ASN A 835 -9.87 -24.51 18.09
N ARG A 836 -9.50 -24.91 19.30
CA ARG A 836 -8.29 -25.67 19.57
C ARG A 836 -8.69 -27.10 19.92
N ILE A 837 -8.18 -28.07 19.17
CA ILE A 837 -8.58 -29.47 19.35
C ILE A 837 -7.46 -30.25 20.01
N LEU A 838 -7.76 -30.86 21.16
CA LEU A 838 -6.89 -31.85 21.78
C LEU A 838 -7.40 -33.23 21.40
N TYR A 839 -6.63 -33.96 20.61
CA TYR A 839 -6.91 -35.34 20.23
C TYR A 839 -6.49 -36.25 21.39
N LEU A 840 -7.46 -36.88 22.04
CA LEU A 840 -7.20 -37.72 23.20
C LEU A 840 -6.63 -39.06 22.73
N SER A 841 -5.42 -39.36 23.18
CA SER A 841 -4.76 -40.64 22.95
C SER A 841 -4.15 -41.18 24.24
N ASP A 842 -4.37 -42.47 24.50
CA ASP A 842 -3.68 -43.18 25.57
C ASP A 842 -2.20 -43.45 25.25
N SER A 843 -1.79 -43.26 23.99
CA SER A 843 -0.42 -43.46 23.55
C SER A 843 0.46 -42.27 23.92
N ARG A 844 1.58 -42.56 24.59
CA ARG A 844 2.66 -41.58 24.83
C ARG A 844 3.97 -42.12 24.26
N PRO A 845 4.20 -42.06 22.94
CA PRO A 845 5.35 -42.70 22.31
C PRO A 845 6.70 -42.07 22.71
N LEU A 846 7.78 -42.84 22.65
CA LEU A 846 9.12 -42.26 22.80
C LEU A 846 9.45 -41.39 21.57
N VAL A 847 9.94 -40.17 21.78
CA VAL A 847 10.45 -39.27 20.72
C VAL A 847 11.97 -39.24 20.75
N SER A 848 12.63 -39.52 19.63
CA SER A 848 14.08 -39.31 19.48
C SER A 848 14.34 -37.97 18.82
N ILE A 849 14.89 -37.02 19.58
CA ILE A 849 15.29 -35.70 19.12
C ILE A 849 16.70 -35.78 18.54
N ILE A 850 16.84 -35.54 17.24
CA ILE A 850 18.09 -35.65 16.50
C ILE A 850 18.64 -34.25 16.23
N ILE A 851 19.85 -33.98 16.72
CA ILE A 851 20.51 -32.68 16.62
C ILE A 851 21.87 -32.84 15.91
N PRO A 852 21.96 -32.61 14.60
CA PRO A 852 23.22 -32.48 13.88
C PRO A 852 24.02 -31.30 14.40
N SER A 853 25.32 -31.48 14.66
CA SER A 853 26.17 -30.36 15.08
C SER A 853 27.62 -30.52 14.59
N LYS A 854 28.24 -29.39 14.22
CA LYS A 854 29.69 -29.26 14.01
C LYS A 854 30.13 -27.93 14.62
N ASP A 855 30.98 -28.00 15.65
CA ASP A 855 31.42 -26.83 16.41
C ASP A 855 30.24 -25.98 16.95
N GLN A 856 30.45 -24.69 17.21
CA GLN A 856 29.41 -23.75 17.72
C GLN A 856 28.77 -24.19 19.06
N LEU A 857 29.63 -24.60 20.00
CA LEU A 857 29.22 -25.15 21.29
C LEU A 857 28.15 -24.33 22.03
N SER A 858 28.24 -23.00 21.99
CA SER A 858 27.29 -22.12 22.69
C SER A 858 25.84 -22.27 22.21
N MET A 859 25.63 -22.50 20.91
CA MET A 859 24.29 -22.70 20.35
C MET A 859 23.76 -24.08 20.73
N LEU A 860 24.60 -25.11 20.57
CA LEU A 860 24.25 -26.48 20.95
C LEU A 860 23.92 -26.61 22.45
N GLN A 861 24.71 -25.99 23.32
CA GLN A 861 24.46 -25.95 24.76
C GLN A 861 23.10 -25.35 25.06
N ARG A 862 22.81 -24.15 24.52
CA ARG A 862 21.53 -23.47 24.72
C ARG A 862 20.35 -24.30 24.22
N CYS A 863 20.50 -24.96 23.07
CA CYS A 863 19.49 -25.87 22.53
C CYS A 863 19.20 -27.02 23.52
N VAL A 864 20.24 -27.76 23.91
CA VAL A 864 20.12 -28.92 24.81
C VAL A 864 19.62 -28.52 26.21
N GLU A 865 20.14 -27.44 26.78
CA GLU A 865 19.68 -26.89 28.06
C GLU A 865 18.19 -26.54 28.00
N SER A 866 17.76 -25.83 26.95
CA SER A 866 16.34 -25.46 26.81
C SER A 866 15.43 -26.68 26.65
N LEU A 867 15.89 -27.75 25.98
CA LEU A 867 15.15 -29.00 25.85
C LEU A 867 14.96 -29.66 27.22
N LEU A 868 16.03 -29.76 28.01
CA LEU A 868 16.03 -30.40 29.32
C LEU A 868 15.25 -29.59 30.37
N GLU A 869 15.37 -28.26 30.34
CA GLU A 869 14.78 -27.38 31.35
C GLU A 869 13.29 -27.10 31.12
N LYS A 870 12.86 -26.99 29.85
CA LYS A 870 11.53 -26.46 29.53
C LYS A 870 10.56 -27.48 28.97
N THR A 871 11.01 -28.57 28.36
CA THR A 871 10.09 -29.52 27.70
C THR A 871 9.25 -30.27 28.73
N LEU A 872 7.92 -30.11 28.66
CA LEU A 872 6.99 -30.75 29.58
C LEU A 872 6.84 -32.25 29.31
N TYR A 873 6.83 -32.65 28.04
CA TYR A 873 6.76 -34.05 27.63
C TYR A 873 7.97 -34.84 28.14
N GLN A 874 7.75 -35.94 28.86
CA GLN A 874 8.83 -36.65 29.58
C GLN A 874 9.44 -37.84 28.81
N ARG A 875 8.80 -38.31 27.74
CA ARG A 875 9.24 -39.52 27.01
C ARG A 875 10.03 -39.16 25.76
N TYR A 876 11.21 -38.59 25.94
CA TYR A 876 12.13 -38.31 24.83
C TYR A 876 13.58 -38.72 25.13
N GLU A 877 14.36 -38.96 24.08
CA GLU A 877 15.82 -39.00 24.12
C GLU A 877 16.41 -37.94 23.19
N ILE A 878 17.62 -37.48 23.46
CA ILE A 878 18.38 -36.54 22.64
C ILE A 878 19.57 -37.28 22.03
N LEU A 879 19.67 -37.25 20.70
CA LEU A 879 20.77 -37.80 19.91
C LEU A 879 21.53 -36.63 19.28
N ILE A 880 22.66 -36.26 19.89
CA ILE A 880 23.56 -35.25 19.34
C ILE A 880 24.46 -35.95 18.33
N VAL A 881 24.40 -35.56 17.06
CA VAL A 881 25.21 -36.16 16.00
C VAL A 881 26.37 -35.22 15.68
N ASP A 882 27.54 -35.55 16.23
CA ASP A 882 28.77 -34.79 16.01
C ASP A 882 29.34 -35.10 14.62
N ASN A 883 29.27 -34.11 13.75
CA ASN A 883 29.85 -34.12 12.41
C ASN A 883 31.31 -33.63 12.45
N ASN A 884 32.13 -34.35 13.22
CA ASN A 884 33.57 -34.15 13.34
C ASN A 884 33.96 -32.72 13.80
N SER A 885 33.46 -32.29 14.97
CA SER A 885 33.83 -31.00 15.58
C SER A 885 35.34 -30.88 15.82
N GLU A 886 35.91 -29.72 15.52
CA GLU A 886 37.36 -29.49 15.52
C GLU A 886 37.82 -28.66 16.74
N SER A 887 36.94 -27.81 17.26
CA SER A 887 37.18 -26.96 18.43
C SER A 887 37.41 -27.79 19.70
N LEU A 888 38.40 -27.36 20.51
CA LEU A 888 38.75 -28.05 21.75
C LEU A 888 37.58 -28.09 22.74
N ASP A 889 36.86 -26.97 22.86
CA ASP A 889 35.74 -26.84 23.79
C ASP A 889 34.58 -27.77 23.42
N ALA A 890 34.19 -27.81 22.13
CA ALA A 890 33.11 -28.70 21.68
C ALA A 890 33.48 -30.18 21.88
N ARG A 891 34.71 -30.57 21.52
CA ARG A 891 35.17 -31.96 21.77
C ARG A 891 35.17 -32.32 23.25
N THR A 892 35.67 -31.43 24.10
CA THR A 892 35.73 -31.64 25.56
C THR A 892 34.33 -31.79 26.14
N TRP A 893 33.39 -30.94 25.73
CA TRP A 893 32.01 -30.99 26.20
C TRP A 893 31.29 -32.26 25.72
N LEU A 894 31.41 -32.62 24.44
CA LEU A 894 30.82 -33.86 23.89
C LEU A 894 31.39 -35.12 24.56
N GLN A 895 32.71 -35.16 24.82
CA GLN A 895 33.34 -36.25 25.58
C GLN A 895 32.82 -36.31 27.03
N GLY A 896 32.58 -35.15 27.65
CA GLY A 896 31.95 -35.06 28.95
C GLY A 896 30.55 -35.67 28.96
N LEU A 897 29.73 -35.36 27.95
CA LEU A 897 28.40 -35.96 27.79
C LEU A 897 28.45 -37.47 27.59
N GLU A 898 29.37 -37.98 26.77
CA GLU A 898 29.58 -39.43 26.61
C GLU A 898 30.00 -40.09 27.94
N ALA A 899 30.88 -39.45 28.71
CA ALA A 899 31.38 -39.96 29.98
C ALA A 899 30.30 -39.97 31.09
N LEU A 900 29.31 -39.08 31.02
CA LEU A 900 28.15 -39.10 31.94
C LEU A 900 27.30 -40.37 31.76
N GLY A 901 27.32 -41.00 30.58
CA GLY A 901 26.59 -42.24 30.31
C GLY A 901 25.07 -42.11 30.46
N SER A 902 24.51 -40.94 30.16
CA SER A 902 23.07 -40.70 30.26
C SER A 902 22.30 -41.50 29.21
N ASP A 903 21.25 -42.20 29.62
CA ASP A 903 20.32 -42.84 28.68
C ASP A 903 19.43 -41.82 27.96
N GLN A 904 19.27 -40.61 28.50
CA GLN A 904 18.44 -39.56 27.93
C GLN A 904 19.19 -38.70 26.90
N VAL A 905 20.51 -38.54 27.03
CA VAL A 905 21.34 -37.75 26.10
C VAL A 905 22.51 -38.59 25.60
N ARG A 906 22.53 -38.88 24.31
CA ARG A 906 23.55 -39.71 23.65
C ARG A 906 24.24 -38.92 22.56
N VAL A 907 25.55 -39.14 22.42
CA VAL A 907 26.36 -38.58 21.34
C VAL A 907 26.64 -39.66 20.31
N LEU A 908 26.40 -39.37 19.04
CA LEU A 908 26.72 -40.21 17.88
C LEU A 908 27.80 -39.51 17.06
N ARG A 909 28.78 -40.26 16.56
CA ARG A 909 29.88 -39.72 15.76
C ARG A 909 29.65 -39.95 14.27
N TYR A 910 29.81 -38.90 13.46
CA TYR A 910 29.75 -38.95 12.01
C TYR A 910 31.03 -38.35 11.40
N PRO A 911 32.10 -39.16 11.23
CA PRO A 911 33.41 -38.68 10.76
C PRO A 911 33.49 -38.64 9.22
N HIS A 912 32.52 -38.00 8.58
CA HIS A 912 32.48 -37.83 7.11
C HIS A 912 32.26 -36.36 6.74
N ALA A 913 32.29 -36.03 5.45
CA ALA A 913 31.93 -34.69 4.99
C ALA A 913 30.46 -34.36 5.34
N PHE A 914 30.17 -33.09 5.61
CA PHE A 914 28.81 -32.67 5.96
C PHE A 914 27.81 -33.09 4.88
N ASN A 915 26.78 -33.80 5.31
CA ASN A 915 25.62 -34.13 4.51
C ASN A 915 24.44 -34.29 5.47
N TYR A 916 23.55 -33.29 5.49
CA TYR A 916 22.44 -33.22 6.43
C TYR A 916 21.59 -34.49 6.42
N SER A 917 21.23 -34.98 5.24
CA SER A 917 20.45 -36.21 5.06
C SER A 917 21.16 -37.45 5.61
N ALA A 918 22.44 -37.62 5.31
CA ALA A 918 23.20 -38.79 5.73
C ALA A 918 23.43 -38.81 7.25
N ILE A 919 23.61 -37.64 7.87
CA ILE A 919 23.72 -37.46 9.32
C ILE A 919 22.42 -37.87 10.01
N ASN A 920 21.29 -37.33 9.56
CA ASN A 920 19.97 -37.67 10.12
C ASN A 920 19.63 -39.15 9.91
N ASN A 921 19.98 -39.73 8.75
CA ASN A 921 19.80 -41.16 8.48
C ASN A 921 20.63 -42.06 9.38
N LEU A 922 21.84 -41.66 9.75
CA LEU A 922 22.63 -42.39 10.75
C LEU A 922 21.87 -42.39 12.09
N ALA A 923 21.46 -41.22 12.55
CA ALA A 923 20.79 -41.06 13.83
C ALA A 923 19.43 -41.78 13.88
N ALA A 924 18.65 -41.73 12.80
CA ALA A 924 17.36 -42.42 12.69
C ALA A 924 17.49 -43.95 12.86
N ARG A 925 18.60 -44.55 12.42
CA ARG A 925 18.88 -45.99 12.64
C ARG A 925 19.18 -46.30 14.11
N GLU A 926 19.85 -45.39 14.81
CA GLU A 926 20.24 -45.51 16.22
C GLU A 926 19.15 -45.06 17.22
N ALA A 927 18.13 -44.36 16.70
CA ALA A 927 17.00 -43.85 17.44
C ALA A 927 16.08 -44.96 17.96
N ARG A 928 15.69 -44.85 19.23
CA ARG A 928 14.81 -45.79 19.94
C ARG A 928 13.35 -45.36 19.89
N GLY A 929 13.09 -44.10 19.54
CA GLY A 929 11.77 -43.48 19.48
C GLY A 929 10.91 -44.03 18.34
N GLU A 930 9.60 -44.04 18.60
CA GLU A 930 8.58 -44.32 17.59
C GLU A 930 8.37 -43.10 16.67
N TYR A 931 8.72 -41.92 17.17
CA TYR A 931 8.78 -40.66 16.42
C TYR A 931 10.20 -40.11 16.41
N LEU A 932 10.59 -39.51 15.30
CA LEU A 932 11.83 -38.81 15.11
C LEU A 932 11.53 -37.32 15.04
N LEU A 933 12.23 -36.52 15.84
CA LEU A 933 12.20 -35.07 15.72
C LEU A 933 13.54 -34.59 15.16
N LEU A 934 13.54 -34.06 13.95
CA LEU A 934 14.71 -33.38 13.40
C LEU A 934 14.75 -31.96 13.94
N LEU A 935 15.86 -31.57 14.55
CA LEU A 935 15.99 -30.29 15.22
C LEU A 935 17.38 -29.68 14.94
N ASN A 936 17.40 -28.43 14.49
CA ASN A 936 18.66 -27.71 14.30
C ASN A 936 19.27 -27.29 15.65
N ASN A 937 20.59 -27.23 15.72
CA ASN A 937 21.34 -26.91 16.95
C ASN A 937 21.27 -25.43 17.36
N ASP A 938 20.68 -24.56 16.54
CA ASP A 938 20.47 -23.13 16.77
C ASP A 938 19.06 -22.79 17.29
N THR A 939 18.27 -23.80 17.65
CA THR A 939 16.92 -23.64 18.17
C THR A 939 16.88 -23.60 19.70
N ALA A 940 15.78 -23.08 20.27
CA ALA A 940 15.53 -23.13 21.71
C ALA A 940 14.03 -23.23 22.01
N VAL A 941 13.68 -23.96 23.07
CA VAL A 941 12.29 -24.10 23.52
C VAL A 941 11.80 -22.79 24.17
N ILE A 942 10.61 -22.34 23.76
CA ILE A 942 9.93 -21.15 24.31
C ILE A 942 8.73 -21.57 25.17
N GLN A 943 7.91 -22.49 24.68
CA GLN A 943 6.69 -22.96 25.35
C GLN A 943 6.87 -24.41 25.84
N PRO A 944 6.56 -24.72 27.11
CA PRO A 944 6.79 -26.07 27.66
C PRO A 944 6.05 -27.21 26.94
N GLU A 945 4.84 -26.94 26.44
CA GLU A 945 3.91 -27.90 25.85
C GLU A 945 4.16 -28.13 24.35
N TRP A 946 5.23 -27.57 23.78
CA TRP A 946 5.50 -27.61 22.34
C TRP A 946 5.50 -29.04 21.77
N LEU A 947 6.16 -29.98 22.45
CA LEU A 947 6.26 -31.37 21.98
C LEU A 947 4.94 -32.13 22.15
N ASP A 948 4.17 -31.83 23.22
CA ASP A 948 2.80 -32.33 23.39
C ASP A 948 1.91 -31.86 22.22
N ASN A 949 2.03 -30.59 21.81
CA ASN A 949 1.26 -30.03 20.69
C ASN A 949 1.67 -30.63 19.33
N LEU A 950 2.96 -30.91 19.11
CA LEU A 950 3.39 -31.62 17.89
C LEU A 950 2.85 -33.06 17.87
N LEU A 951 2.88 -33.76 19.01
CA LEU A 951 2.36 -35.12 19.14
C LEU A 951 0.83 -35.19 19.03
N ASN A 952 0.12 -34.17 19.50
CA ASN A 952 -1.34 -34.04 19.37
C ASN A 952 -1.79 -34.27 17.92
N HIS A 953 -1.04 -33.72 16.96
CA HIS A 953 -1.30 -33.92 15.54
C HIS A 953 -0.61 -35.18 14.98
N ALA A 954 0.64 -35.45 15.33
CA ALA A 954 1.41 -36.56 14.75
C ALA A 954 0.87 -37.96 15.10
N LEU A 955 0.13 -38.08 16.21
CA LEU A 955 -0.53 -39.33 16.63
C LEU A 955 -1.73 -39.70 15.75
N ARG A 956 -2.25 -38.76 14.96
CA ARG A 956 -3.33 -39.03 14.02
C ARG A 956 -2.83 -39.96 12.91
N PRO A 957 -3.56 -41.04 12.56
CA PRO A 957 -3.08 -42.02 11.58
C PRO A 957 -2.78 -41.44 10.20
N GLU A 958 -3.56 -40.44 9.78
CA GLU A 958 -3.47 -39.77 8.49
C GLU A 958 -2.34 -38.71 8.41
N VAL A 959 -1.79 -38.28 9.54
CA VAL A 959 -0.74 -37.26 9.59
C VAL A 959 0.64 -37.91 9.51
N GLY A 960 1.39 -37.60 8.45
CA GLY A 960 2.75 -38.11 8.26
C GLY A 960 3.82 -37.29 8.99
N ILE A 961 3.71 -35.96 8.92
CA ILE A 961 4.73 -35.01 9.38
C ILE A 961 4.06 -33.80 10.04
N VAL A 962 4.67 -33.25 11.09
CA VAL A 962 4.23 -32.02 11.77
C VAL A 962 5.42 -31.08 11.94
N GLY A 963 5.23 -29.80 11.63
CA GLY A 963 6.21 -28.73 11.86
C GLY A 963 5.77 -27.78 12.98
N ALA A 964 6.69 -26.99 13.51
CA ALA A 964 6.41 -25.97 14.52
C ALA A 964 6.46 -24.55 13.95
N LYS A 965 5.71 -23.61 14.53
CA LYS A 965 5.93 -22.17 14.31
C LYS A 965 7.26 -21.78 14.99
N LEU A 966 8.18 -21.17 14.25
CA LEU A 966 9.50 -20.75 14.75
C LEU A 966 9.63 -19.23 14.71
N LEU A 967 10.32 -18.69 15.72
CA LEU A 967 10.61 -17.26 15.85
C LEU A 967 12.12 -17.03 15.84
N TYR A 968 12.53 -15.90 15.28
CA TYR A 968 13.86 -15.34 15.48
C TYR A 968 14.03 -14.85 16.93
N PRO A 969 15.29 -14.64 17.39
CA PRO A 969 15.55 -14.14 18.75
C PRO A 969 14.95 -12.77 19.08
N ASP A 970 14.61 -11.98 18.07
CA ASP A 970 13.94 -10.66 18.22
C ASP A 970 12.41 -10.76 18.31
N GLY A 971 11.85 -11.98 18.27
CA GLY A 971 10.42 -12.24 18.37
C GLY A 971 9.67 -12.21 17.05
N ARG A 972 10.36 -11.99 15.92
CA ARG A 972 9.76 -12.06 14.58
C ARG A 972 9.61 -13.49 14.09
N LEU A 973 8.69 -13.72 13.16
CA LEU A 973 8.45 -15.02 12.55
C LEU A 973 9.65 -15.46 11.69
N GLN A 974 10.13 -16.67 11.92
CA GLN A 974 11.12 -17.35 11.09
C GLN A 974 10.46 -18.41 10.21
N HIS A 975 9.45 -19.12 10.73
CA HIS A 975 8.71 -20.15 10.00
C HIS A 975 7.28 -20.27 10.53
N GLY A 976 6.30 -20.24 9.63
CA GLY A 976 4.89 -20.53 9.91
C GLY A 976 4.27 -21.54 8.91
N GLY A 977 5.11 -22.23 8.14
CA GLY A 977 4.75 -23.03 6.96
C GLY A 977 5.79 -22.89 5.84
N VAL A 978 5.68 -23.71 4.79
CA VAL A 978 6.43 -23.56 3.53
C VAL A 978 5.47 -23.69 2.37
N VAL A 979 5.56 -22.77 1.42
CA VAL A 979 4.80 -22.78 0.17
C VAL A 979 5.77 -23.10 -0.97
N LEU A 980 5.46 -24.13 -1.75
CA LEU A 980 6.26 -24.49 -2.93
C LEU A 980 6.01 -23.47 -4.05
N GLY A 981 7.06 -23.09 -4.78
CA GLY A 981 6.97 -22.10 -5.86
C GLY A 981 6.99 -20.63 -5.41
N LEU A 982 6.95 -20.36 -4.10
CA LEU A 982 7.11 -19.02 -3.54
C LEU A 982 8.59 -18.61 -3.63
N ASP A 983 8.86 -17.42 -4.18
CA ASP A 983 10.19 -16.80 -4.35
C ASP A 983 11.30 -17.73 -4.89
N GLY A 984 10.91 -18.71 -5.71
CA GLY A 984 11.79 -19.75 -6.23
C GLY A 984 11.17 -21.14 -6.08
N PRO A 985 11.94 -22.17 -5.68
CA PRO A 985 11.41 -23.53 -5.53
C PRO A 985 10.50 -23.70 -4.31
N ALA A 986 10.77 -23.00 -3.21
CA ALA A 986 10.00 -23.02 -1.97
C ALA A 986 10.46 -21.89 -1.03
N ASP A 987 9.53 -21.25 -0.32
CA ASP A 987 9.87 -20.25 0.72
C ASP A 987 8.84 -20.22 1.87
N HIS A 988 9.12 -19.42 2.89
CA HIS A 988 8.37 -19.24 4.12
C HIS A 988 7.41 -18.05 4.02
N PRO A 989 6.08 -18.25 3.95
CA PRO A 989 5.15 -17.14 4.04
C PRO A 989 5.26 -16.45 5.40
N PHE A 990 5.01 -15.13 5.42
CA PHE A 990 4.98 -14.29 6.62
C PHE A 990 6.34 -14.09 7.34
N ILE A 991 7.46 -14.42 6.70
CA ILE A 991 8.78 -14.27 7.32
C ILE A 991 9.03 -12.80 7.72
N GLY A 992 9.49 -12.56 8.95
CA GLY A 992 9.74 -11.21 9.49
C GLY A 992 8.54 -10.53 10.17
N GLU A 993 7.33 -11.08 10.05
CA GLU A 993 6.14 -10.60 10.77
C GLU A 993 6.31 -10.71 12.29
N PRO A 994 5.60 -9.90 13.11
CA PRO A 994 5.55 -10.12 14.56
C PRO A 994 5.10 -11.54 14.92
N GLY A 995 5.69 -12.14 15.96
CA GLY A 995 5.37 -13.52 16.35
C GLY A 995 3.91 -13.76 16.78
N ASP A 996 3.20 -12.70 17.18
CA ASP A 996 1.78 -12.67 17.52
C ASP A 996 0.86 -12.16 16.40
N ALA A 997 1.42 -11.88 15.21
CA ALA A 997 0.63 -11.50 14.05
C ALA A 997 -0.40 -12.59 13.69
N SER A 998 -1.57 -12.15 13.25
CA SER A 998 -2.61 -13.07 12.78
C SER A 998 -2.24 -13.74 11.46
N GLY A 999 -1.48 -13.05 10.62
CA GLY A 999 -1.23 -13.42 9.24
C GLY A 999 -2.49 -13.35 8.38
N TYR A 1000 -2.29 -13.51 7.07
CA TYR A 1000 -3.36 -13.56 6.08
C TYR A 1000 -4.37 -14.66 6.43
N MET A 1001 -5.67 -14.34 6.41
CA MET A 1001 -6.76 -15.21 6.87
C MET A 1001 -6.52 -15.82 8.26
N HIS A 1002 -5.87 -15.11 9.19
CA HIS A 1002 -5.56 -15.62 10.54
C HIS A 1002 -4.75 -16.93 10.58
N ARG A 1003 -4.07 -17.28 9.48
CA ARG A 1003 -3.36 -18.54 9.33
C ARG A 1003 -2.26 -18.72 10.39
N LEU A 1004 -1.64 -17.66 10.90
CA LEU A 1004 -0.59 -17.78 11.92
C LEU A 1004 -1.12 -18.09 13.34
N MET A 1005 -2.45 -18.18 13.52
CA MET A 1005 -3.12 -18.40 14.81
C MET A 1005 -3.80 -19.78 14.93
N VAL A 1006 -3.81 -20.56 13.86
CA VAL A 1006 -4.60 -21.81 13.75
C VAL A 1006 -3.77 -22.98 13.23
N ASP A 1007 -4.21 -24.19 13.54
CA ASP A 1007 -3.66 -25.42 12.96
C ASP A 1007 -4.07 -25.53 11.49
N GLN A 1008 -3.12 -25.90 10.61
CA GLN A 1008 -3.40 -26.02 9.18
C GLN A 1008 -2.35 -26.89 8.46
N ASN A 1009 -2.73 -27.32 7.26
CA ASN A 1009 -1.84 -27.99 6.31
C ASN A 1009 -1.08 -26.98 5.43
N TYR A 1010 0.20 -27.22 5.20
CA TYR A 1010 1.05 -26.49 4.25
C TYR A 1010 1.68 -27.44 3.25
N SER A 1011 2.19 -26.91 2.14
CA SER A 1011 2.84 -27.70 1.10
C SER A 1011 4.07 -28.46 1.65
N ALA A 1012 4.81 -27.85 2.57
CA ALA A 1012 5.94 -28.48 3.26
C ALA A 1012 6.18 -27.87 4.65
N VAL A 1013 7.05 -28.51 5.43
CA VAL A 1013 7.62 -27.98 6.66
C VAL A 1013 9.16 -28.04 6.63
N THR A 1014 9.81 -27.18 7.43
CA THR A 1014 11.27 -27.12 7.50
C THR A 1014 11.84 -28.17 8.45
N ALA A 1015 13.01 -28.72 8.11
CA ALA A 1015 13.75 -29.60 9.01
C ALA A 1015 14.39 -28.89 10.23
N ALA A 1016 14.21 -27.57 10.36
CA ALA A 1016 14.65 -26.84 11.56
C ALA A 1016 13.92 -27.32 12.84
N CYS A 1017 12.66 -27.72 12.72
CA CYS A 1017 11.91 -28.44 13.77
C CYS A 1017 10.78 -29.25 13.11
N LEU A 1018 10.98 -30.56 12.96
CA LEU A 1018 10.08 -31.45 12.23
C LEU A 1018 9.90 -32.77 12.96
N LEU A 1019 8.65 -33.12 13.26
CA LEU A 1019 8.28 -34.41 13.86
C LEU A 1019 7.72 -35.35 12.79
N ILE A 1020 8.24 -36.57 12.72
CA ILE A 1020 7.82 -37.61 11.77
C ILE A 1020 7.75 -38.98 12.45
N ARG A 1021 6.75 -39.79 12.11
CA ARG A 1021 6.66 -41.17 12.58
C ARG A 1021 7.80 -41.99 11.96
N LYS A 1022 8.55 -42.75 12.76
CA LYS A 1022 9.71 -43.50 12.28
C LYS A 1022 9.36 -44.47 11.15
N SER A 1023 8.22 -45.15 11.23
CA SER A 1023 7.75 -46.04 10.17
C SER A 1023 7.48 -45.33 8.84
N VAL A 1024 7.04 -44.07 8.87
CA VAL A 1024 6.86 -43.23 7.67
C VAL A 1024 8.21 -42.82 7.11
N TYR A 1025 9.14 -42.37 7.97
CA TYR A 1025 10.51 -42.04 7.59
C TYR A 1025 11.22 -43.22 6.90
N ASP A 1026 11.07 -44.42 7.45
CA ASP A 1026 11.63 -45.65 6.88
C ASP A 1026 10.91 -46.06 5.58
N GLY A 1027 9.59 -45.86 5.51
CA GLY A 1027 8.75 -46.18 4.34
C GLY A 1027 9.11 -45.39 3.09
N VAL A 1028 9.56 -44.15 3.23
CA VAL A 1028 10.10 -43.33 2.12
C VAL A 1028 11.59 -43.59 1.83
N GLY A 1029 12.15 -44.65 2.45
CA GLY A 1029 13.52 -45.12 2.24
C GLY A 1029 14.60 -44.30 2.94
N GLY A 1030 14.23 -43.45 3.92
CA GLY A 1030 15.15 -42.50 4.56
C GLY A 1030 15.77 -41.48 3.58
N ARG A 1031 15.21 -41.31 2.38
CA ARG A 1031 15.82 -40.48 1.33
C ARG A 1031 15.37 -39.02 1.44
N LEU A 1032 15.92 -38.31 2.41
CA LEU A 1032 16.10 -36.86 2.31
C LEU A 1032 17.06 -36.62 1.12
N SER A 1033 16.59 -36.11 -0.02
CA SER A 1033 17.34 -36.15 -1.30
C SER A 1033 18.73 -35.47 -1.25
N TYR A 1034 19.65 -35.94 -2.11
CA TYR A 1034 21.01 -35.40 -2.27
C TYR A 1034 20.95 -34.00 -2.94
N GLY A 1035 21.40 -32.95 -2.26
CA GLY A 1035 21.88 -31.73 -2.94
C GLY A 1035 21.16 -30.40 -2.69
N MET A 1036 20.32 -30.25 -1.66
CA MET A 1036 19.84 -28.92 -1.23
C MET A 1036 20.25 -28.67 0.22
N ASP A 1037 20.87 -27.51 0.48
CA ASP A 1037 21.35 -27.11 1.81
C ASP A 1037 20.21 -26.81 2.81
N THR A 1038 18.96 -26.81 2.34
CA THR A 1038 17.73 -26.70 3.15
C THR A 1038 16.73 -27.75 2.67
N LEU A 1039 16.40 -28.73 3.53
CA LEU A 1039 15.45 -29.79 3.19
C LEU A 1039 14.03 -29.40 3.61
N PHE A 1040 13.17 -29.21 2.62
CA PHE A 1040 11.73 -29.12 2.79
C PHE A 1040 11.12 -30.49 2.52
N ILE A 1041 10.32 -31.01 3.45
CA ILE A 1041 9.60 -32.27 3.24
C ILE A 1041 8.14 -31.94 2.95
N ALA A 1042 7.67 -32.31 1.75
CA ALA A 1042 6.30 -32.07 1.34
C ALA A 1042 5.34 -32.89 2.23
N ALA A 1043 4.28 -32.24 2.70
CA ALA A 1043 3.13 -32.95 3.23
C ALA A 1043 2.41 -33.55 2.01
N ALA A 1044 2.39 -34.89 1.92
CA ALA A 1044 1.78 -35.60 0.79
C ALA A 1044 0.25 -35.53 0.84
#